data_AF-A0A9D6TCW6-F1
#
_entry.id   AF-A0A9D6TCW6-F1
#
_cell.length_a   1.000
_cell.length_b   1.000
_cell.length_c   1.000
_cell.angle_alpha   90.00
_cell.angle_beta   90.00
_cell.angle_gamma   90.00
#
_symmetry.space_group_name_H-M   'P 1'
#
loop_
_entity.id
_entity.type
_entity.pdbx_description
1 polymer ?
#
loop_
_entity_poly.entity_id
_entity_poly.type
_entity_poly.pdbx_seq_one_letter_code
_entity_poly.pdbx_strand_id
1 'polypeptide(L)'
;MMAIVRARLLAALVVSFSAVASRAAFAEPVAITASPDGPCTLRDAIRTAQSRTPAGGCPAGNGVIELATNAIYLLTEVDNVTTDLGVEAPNGLPSITDIVVIIGNGATIARSNDEQTPAFRLFHVAAGGNLTLVEVTLRNGRTPDQLNDCIGHGGGIFNAGVLTLVNSGVSGNATGSGSDEGGSGGGIFSSGMLTLANSTVSDNTAGAKGSGDGGGIFSSGTLTAAHCTISGNLTSRGGAGGGAGGGMANYGTATIVDTTVDHNATGFGGAGGGGDGGGIYNFGSLALRDSAISNNTAGGSDDGASGVGGGIANMRALIADKITVTNNRAGFCAGCSGGNGGGINNSGSMTLTNSTIAANAAGLTGFVDDWSDGSGGGIANGGVATLIACEIRDNSTALTGSGGGLSNQGTMDVSGSTIVANAIRDSHDRSLPEGRRAGSGGGVSNFGTLNIDSSIVAENAAGDHLRVVDDGGDGGGIYNLGQTRIIDSTVRSNRAGNGDGSGFGGSGGGIFSSGILVISRSTVADNAAGNASYGGNGGGIVNAAQAEIAASIIARNIAGAGDLAGDGGGILNSGTLTVTNSTVSSNRAGNRTDWSGGDGGGIANRGTLTLANDTVVGNAAGEDGGSGGGVASGPEPVVQNTIIAGNLADGAGPDCIGTVASSGYNLVGDASDCTITGDLAGNIIGVDPRLGRLQNNGGATDTHALLAGSPAIDAGDPNGCADASETLLHTDQRGAPRSTGSDSRCDIGAFEFGATPAPFVCVGDCDRDGTVTVDELVLGVNVALGNAPLDVCAAADANGDRRNDVAELVRSVSHALARCP
;
A
#
# COMPACT_ATOMS: atom_id res chain seq x y z
N MET A 1 -24.22 32.61 22.97
CA MET A 1 -23.41 32.13 21.82
C MET A 1 -24.08 30.96 21.11
N MET A 2 -24.52 29.91 21.83
CA MET A 2 -25.29 28.76 21.29
C MET A 2 -26.60 29.13 20.55
N ALA A 3 -27.35 30.13 21.02
CA ALA A 3 -28.57 30.60 20.35
C ALA A 3 -28.30 31.31 19.00
N ILE A 4 -27.11 31.91 18.83
CA ILE A 4 -26.70 32.60 17.59
C ILE A 4 -26.20 31.58 16.55
N VAL A 5 -25.58 30.48 17.01
CA VAL A 5 -25.22 29.34 16.15
C VAL A 5 -26.50 28.61 15.69
N ARG A 6 -27.48 28.40 16.57
CA ARG A 6 -28.82 27.87 16.23
C ARG A 6 -29.54 28.71 15.17
N ALA A 7 -29.54 30.03 15.30
CA ALA A 7 -30.16 30.92 14.31
C ALA A 7 -29.43 30.93 12.96
N ARG A 8 -28.09 30.76 12.96
CA ARG A 8 -27.30 30.67 11.73
C ARG A 8 -27.44 29.33 11.01
N LEU A 9 -27.63 28.22 11.74
CA LEU A 9 -27.93 26.90 11.14
C LEU A 9 -29.35 26.87 10.56
N LEU A 10 -30.34 27.43 11.27
CA LEU A 10 -31.70 27.60 10.75
C LEU A 10 -31.71 28.50 9.51
N ALA A 11 -30.97 29.62 9.51
CA ALA A 11 -30.87 30.50 8.36
C ALA A 11 -30.14 29.85 7.18
N ALA A 12 -29.08 29.05 7.42
CA ALA A 12 -28.38 28.33 6.37
C ALA A 12 -29.24 27.22 5.73
N LEU A 13 -30.08 26.54 6.51
CA LEU A 13 -31.05 25.55 6.00
C LEU A 13 -32.22 26.19 5.24
N VAL A 14 -32.56 27.45 5.51
CA VAL A 14 -33.63 28.20 4.83
C VAL A 14 -33.15 28.83 3.52
N VAL A 15 -31.85 29.10 3.35
CA VAL A 15 -31.29 29.66 2.11
C VAL A 15 -31.41 28.69 0.93
N SER A 16 -31.41 27.37 1.16
CA SER A 16 -31.70 26.35 0.13
C SER A 16 -33.16 26.28 -0.31
N PHE A 17 -34.09 27.00 0.33
CA PHE A 17 -35.53 27.03 -0.01
C PHE A 17 -35.97 28.25 -0.84
N SER A 18 -35.07 29.17 -1.23
CA SER A 18 -35.47 30.44 -1.86
C SER A 18 -35.70 30.41 -3.38
N ALA A 19 -35.76 29.23 -4.02
CA ALA A 19 -36.24 29.14 -5.40
C ALA A 19 -37.70 28.68 -5.42
N VAL A 20 -38.59 29.63 -5.70
CA VAL A 20 -40.05 29.50 -5.93
C VAL A 20 -40.95 29.63 -4.69
N ALA A 21 -41.37 30.87 -4.39
CA ALA A 21 -42.73 31.15 -3.94
C ALA A 21 -43.11 32.64 -4.15
N SER A 22 -44.10 32.88 -5.01
CA SER A 22 -44.81 34.16 -5.10
C SER A 22 -45.72 34.36 -3.88
N ARG A 23 -45.71 35.58 -3.33
CA ARG A 23 -46.49 36.07 -2.19
C ARG A 23 -47.96 35.60 -2.14
N ALA A 24 -48.31 34.91 -1.05
CA ALA A 24 -49.59 35.03 -0.38
C ALA A 24 -49.34 35.04 1.14
N ALA A 25 -50.01 35.93 1.87
CA ALA A 25 -49.86 36.08 3.31
C ALA A 25 -50.45 34.84 4.04
N PHE A 26 -49.57 33.98 4.54
CA PHE A 26 -49.91 32.94 5.51
C PHE A 26 -49.37 33.34 6.88
N ALA A 27 -50.08 32.95 7.95
CA ALA A 27 -49.61 33.06 9.33
C ALA A 27 -48.20 32.45 9.47
N GLU A 28 -47.39 33.04 10.36
CA GLU A 28 -46.02 32.58 10.67
C GLU A 28 -45.98 31.03 10.75
N PRO A 29 -45.09 30.36 10.00
CA PRO A 29 -45.08 28.91 9.94
C PRO A 29 -44.62 28.33 11.29
N VAL A 30 -45.52 27.64 11.99
CA VAL A 30 -45.25 27.03 13.30
C VAL A 30 -44.69 25.62 13.09
N ALA A 31 -43.51 25.35 13.63
CA ALA A 31 -42.96 24.00 13.71
C ALA A 31 -43.88 23.11 14.58
N ILE A 32 -44.07 21.84 14.18
CA ILE A 32 -44.90 20.92 14.97
C ILE A 32 -44.09 20.42 16.17
N THR A 33 -44.53 20.70 17.39
CA THR A 33 -43.94 20.09 18.59
C THR A 33 -44.53 18.71 18.82
N ALA A 34 -43.74 17.66 18.60
CA ALA A 34 -44.11 16.29 18.95
C ALA A 34 -43.72 15.99 20.40
N SER A 35 -44.50 15.14 21.08
CA SER A 35 -44.23 14.68 22.44
C SER A 35 -44.51 13.18 22.55
N PRO A 36 -43.67 12.40 23.27
CA PRO A 36 -43.89 10.95 23.40
C PRO A 36 -45.21 10.62 24.11
N ASP A 37 -45.58 11.41 25.13
CA ASP A 37 -46.79 11.21 25.93
C ASP A 37 -47.88 12.27 25.64
N GLY A 38 -47.72 13.04 24.56
CA GLY A 38 -48.59 14.16 24.23
C GLY A 38 -49.69 13.80 23.22
N PRO A 39 -50.71 14.68 23.06
CA PRO A 39 -51.77 14.47 22.08
C PRO A 39 -51.27 14.52 20.64
N CYS A 40 -50.14 15.21 20.36
CA CYS A 40 -49.46 15.22 19.07
C CYS A 40 -48.27 14.24 19.13
N THR A 41 -48.50 13.01 18.66
CA THR A 41 -47.47 11.96 18.61
C THR A 41 -46.49 12.24 17.46
N LEU A 42 -45.33 11.58 17.47
CA LEU A 42 -44.37 11.68 16.35
C LEU A 42 -44.99 11.21 15.02
N ARG A 43 -45.83 10.18 15.03
CA ARG A 43 -46.50 9.68 13.82
C ARG A 43 -47.45 10.73 13.25
N ASP A 44 -48.25 11.36 14.11
CA ASP A 44 -49.20 12.38 13.70
C ASP A 44 -48.50 13.65 13.23
N ALA A 45 -47.39 14.00 13.88
CA ALA A 45 -46.53 15.11 13.46
C ALA A 45 -45.97 14.87 12.05
N ILE A 46 -45.48 13.66 11.74
CA ILE A 46 -44.97 13.30 10.41
C ILE A 46 -46.07 13.34 9.36
N ARG A 47 -47.27 12.79 9.64
CA ARG A 47 -48.41 12.87 8.69
C ARG A 47 -48.78 14.31 8.38
N THR A 48 -48.89 15.13 9.42
CA THR A 48 -49.29 16.53 9.32
C THR A 48 -48.23 17.40 8.64
N ALA A 49 -46.94 17.11 8.89
CA ALA A 49 -45.83 17.78 8.24
C ALA A 49 -45.86 17.60 6.71
N GLN A 50 -46.29 16.43 6.24
CA GLN A 50 -46.38 16.11 4.81
C GLN A 50 -47.69 16.60 4.20
N SER A 51 -48.83 16.35 4.84
CA SER A 51 -50.16 16.73 4.30
C SER A 51 -50.45 18.22 4.37
N ARG A 52 -49.72 18.96 5.24
CA ARG A 52 -49.98 20.36 5.58
C ARG A 52 -51.38 20.59 6.16
N THR A 53 -51.99 19.56 6.74
CA THR A 53 -53.34 19.59 7.32
C THR A 53 -53.34 19.05 8.76
N PRO A 54 -54.10 19.64 9.71
CA PRO A 54 -54.08 19.18 11.10
C PRO A 54 -54.62 17.75 11.23
N ALA A 55 -53.93 16.90 12.00
CA ALA A 55 -54.35 15.52 12.29
C ALA A 55 -53.82 15.05 13.64
N GLY A 56 -54.52 14.13 14.30
CA GLY A 56 -54.04 13.42 15.50
C GLY A 56 -53.47 14.34 16.59
N GLY A 57 -54.22 15.39 16.97
CA GLY A 57 -53.79 16.35 17.99
C GLY A 57 -52.68 17.34 17.58
N CYS A 58 -52.13 17.23 16.35
CA CYS A 58 -51.12 18.14 15.81
C CYS A 58 -51.74 19.28 14.98
N PRO A 59 -51.23 20.52 15.08
CA PRO A 59 -51.60 21.61 14.18
C PRO A 59 -51.02 21.39 12.78
N ALA A 60 -51.62 22.00 11.74
CA ALA A 60 -51.04 22.00 10.40
C ALA A 60 -49.60 22.56 10.42
N GLY A 61 -48.65 21.79 9.92
CA GLY A 61 -47.23 22.16 9.95
C GLY A 61 -46.67 22.63 8.62
N ASN A 62 -45.48 23.21 8.70
CA ASN A 62 -44.67 23.68 7.58
C ASN A 62 -43.59 22.67 7.15
N GLY A 63 -43.68 21.41 7.58
CA GLY A 63 -42.70 20.36 7.24
C GLY A 63 -41.56 20.24 8.24
N VAL A 64 -41.52 21.12 9.26
CA VAL A 64 -40.57 21.07 10.36
C VAL A 64 -41.24 20.52 11.61
N ILE A 65 -40.58 19.55 12.25
CA ILE A 65 -40.99 18.90 13.49
C ILE A 65 -39.90 19.15 14.54
N GLU A 66 -40.28 19.62 15.72
CA GLU A 66 -39.41 19.74 16.87
C GLU A 66 -39.77 18.68 17.90
N LEU A 67 -38.78 17.89 18.31
CA LEU A 67 -38.93 16.91 19.37
C LEU A 67 -38.64 17.55 20.73
N ALA A 68 -39.41 17.12 21.74
CA ALA A 68 -39.10 17.40 23.13
C ALA A 68 -37.64 17.05 23.48
N THR A 69 -36.95 17.98 24.14
CA THR A 69 -35.52 17.90 24.45
C THR A 69 -35.17 16.64 25.25
N ASN A 70 -34.17 15.88 24.79
CA ASN A 70 -33.69 14.64 25.41
C ASN A 70 -34.78 13.58 25.67
N ALA A 71 -35.93 13.66 25.01
CA ALA A 71 -37.02 12.72 25.19
C ALA A 71 -36.75 11.40 24.44
N ILE A 72 -37.39 10.31 24.90
CA ILE A 72 -37.37 9.02 24.22
C ILE A 72 -38.73 8.77 23.59
N TYR A 73 -38.76 8.62 22.27
CA TYR A 73 -39.92 8.22 21.49
C TYR A 73 -39.83 6.72 21.25
N LEU A 74 -40.50 5.96 22.12
CA LEU A 74 -40.50 4.50 22.08
C LEU A 74 -41.62 4.00 21.17
N LEU A 75 -41.26 3.29 20.10
CA LEU A 75 -42.17 2.69 19.14
C LEU A 75 -42.40 1.22 19.50
N THR A 76 -43.68 0.82 19.57
CA THR A 76 -44.09 -0.54 19.97
C THR A 76 -44.89 -1.26 18.90
N GLU A 77 -45.30 -0.59 17.83
CA GLU A 77 -46.19 -1.15 16.80
C GLU A 77 -45.69 -0.82 15.39
N VAL A 78 -46.16 -1.55 14.40
CA VAL A 78 -45.97 -1.21 12.98
C VAL A 78 -46.90 -0.04 12.60
N ASP A 79 -46.44 0.87 11.76
CA ASP A 79 -47.24 1.96 11.18
C ASP A 79 -47.77 1.61 9.80
N ASN A 80 -46.88 1.13 8.93
CA ASN A 80 -47.17 0.76 7.56
C ASN A 80 -46.20 -0.35 7.11
N VAL A 81 -46.54 -1.02 6.02
CA VAL A 81 -45.68 -2.01 5.37
C VAL A 81 -45.46 -1.56 3.94
N THR A 82 -44.19 -1.42 3.55
CA THR A 82 -43.78 -1.09 2.18
C THR A 82 -43.32 -2.34 1.44
N THR A 83 -43.26 -2.28 0.11
CA THR A 83 -42.64 -3.31 -0.72
C THR A 83 -41.36 -2.74 -1.32
N ASP A 84 -40.24 -3.00 -0.68
CA ASP A 84 -38.94 -2.45 -1.03
C ASP A 84 -38.11 -3.51 -1.72
N LEU A 85 -37.69 -3.24 -2.97
CA LEU A 85 -36.98 -4.21 -3.82
C LEU A 85 -37.70 -5.57 -3.96
N GLY A 86 -39.04 -5.57 -3.89
CA GLY A 86 -39.87 -6.77 -4.00
C GLY A 86 -40.16 -7.48 -2.68
N VAL A 87 -39.70 -6.94 -1.53
CA VAL A 87 -39.84 -7.55 -0.21
C VAL A 87 -40.73 -6.70 0.70
N GLU A 88 -41.63 -7.33 1.45
CA GLU A 88 -42.44 -6.65 2.47
C GLU A 88 -41.58 -6.18 3.66
N ALA A 89 -41.59 -4.88 3.93
CA ALA A 89 -40.79 -4.23 4.96
C ALA A 89 -41.67 -3.37 5.90
N PRO A 90 -41.95 -3.83 7.13
CA PRO A 90 -42.69 -3.07 8.13
C PRO A 90 -41.91 -1.85 8.64
N ASN A 91 -42.58 -0.69 8.74
CA ASN A 91 -42.03 0.58 9.21
C ASN A 91 -42.72 1.05 10.49
N GLY A 92 -41.96 1.58 11.44
CA GLY A 92 -42.48 2.10 12.72
C GLY A 92 -42.99 3.55 12.65
N LEU A 93 -42.71 4.27 11.56
CA LEU A 93 -43.17 5.64 11.30
C LEU A 93 -43.74 5.75 9.88
N PRO A 94 -44.59 6.77 9.61
CA PRO A 94 -45.11 7.02 8.28
C PRO A 94 -43.98 7.20 7.25
N SER A 95 -44.17 6.64 6.06
CA SER A 95 -43.25 6.85 4.94
C SER A 95 -43.11 8.33 4.61
N ILE A 96 -41.88 8.76 4.33
CA ILE A 96 -41.54 10.11 3.90
C ILE A 96 -41.64 10.18 2.38
N THR A 97 -42.62 10.92 1.87
CA THR A 97 -42.89 11.14 0.44
C THR A 97 -42.81 12.61 0.04
N ASP A 98 -42.62 13.51 1.00
CA ASP A 98 -42.39 14.96 0.81
C ASP A 98 -41.26 15.43 1.73
N ILE A 99 -40.96 16.72 1.74
CA ILE A 99 -39.93 17.34 2.56
C ILE A 99 -40.33 17.35 4.05
N VAL A 100 -39.55 16.67 4.87
CA VAL A 100 -39.67 16.63 6.34
C VAL A 100 -38.31 16.92 7.00
N VAL A 101 -38.31 17.86 7.95
CA VAL A 101 -37.15 18.19 8.79
C VAL A 101 -37.50 17.89 10.25
N ILE A 102 -36.70 17.06 10.91
CA ILE A 102 -36.88 16.72 12.32
C ILE A 102 -35.70 17.28 13.13
N ILE A 103 -36.01 18.19 14.03
CA ILE A 103 -35.07 18.76 15.01
C ILE A 103 -35.25 17.99 16.32
N GLY A 104 -34.27 17.15 16.64
CA GLY A 104 -34.33 16.20 17.74
C GLY A 104 -34.09 16.81 19.11
N ASN A 105 -33.31 17.89 19.22
CA ASN A 105 -32.89 18.44 20.52
C ASN A 105 -32.32 17.35 21.47
N GLY A 106 -31.51 16.43 20.92
CA GLY A 106 -30.94 15.31 21.67
C GLY A 106 -31.91 14.15 21.94
N ALA A 107 -33.12 14.17 21.36
CA ALA A 107 -34.08 13.10 21.52
C ALA A 107 -33.63 11.80 20.85
N THR A 108 -34.16 10.69 21.38
CA THR A 108 -33.97 9.37 20.78
C THR A 108 -35.29 8.81 20.27
N ILE A 109 -35.29 8.29 19.04
CA ILE A 109 -36.37 7.49 18.48
C ILE A 109 -35.91 6.03 18.51
N ALA A 110 -36.66 5.17 19.20
CA ALA A 110 -36.25 3.80 19.43
C ALA A 110 -37.41 2.84 19.20
N ARG A 111 -37.12 1.67 18.61
CA ARG A 111 -38.01 0.52 18.74
C ARG A 111 -37.83 -0.09 20.13
N SER A 112 -38.93 -0.55 20.74
CA SER A 112 -38.90 -1.28 22.01
C SER A 112 -38.20 -2.65 21.89
N ASN A 113 -37.44 -3.01 22.92
CA ASN A 113 -36.77 -4.30 23.03
C ASN A 113 -37.62 -5.38 23.71
N ASP A 114 -38.87 -5.08 24.03
CA ASP A 114 -39.82 -6.08 24.52
C ASP A 114 -39.98 -7.19 23.47
N GLU A 115 -39.94 -8.46 23.90
CA GLU A 115 -40.06 -9.64 23.03
C GLU A 115 -41.36 -9.63 22.21
N GLN A 116 -42.42 -8.98 22.71
CA GLN A 116 -43.70 -8.85 22.01
C GLN A 116 -43.71 -7.74 20.94
N THR A 117 -42.70 -6.87 20.92
CA THR A 117 -42.63 -5.78 19.94
C THR A 117 -42.30 -6.34 18.56
N PRO A 118 -43.16 -6.16 17.53
CA PRO A 118 -42.86 -6.65 16.19
C PRO A 118 -41.58 -6.04 15.63
N ALA A 119 -40.92 -6.76 14.73
CA ALA A 119 -39.79 -6.23 13.99
C ALA A 119 -40.27 -5.18 12.98
N PHE A 120 -39.71 -3.97 13.06
CA PHE A 120 -39.86 -2.94 12.04
C PHE A 120 -38.62 -2.03 12.02
N ARG A 121 -38.34 -1.49 10.82
CA ARG A 121 -37.41 -0.38 10.60
C ARG A 121 -38.03 0.93 11.06
N LEU A 122 -37.22 1.91 11.44
CA LEU A 122 -37.74 3.16 12.01
C LEU A 122 -38.27 4.09 10.92
N PHE A 123 -37.47 4.37 9.89
CA PHE A 123 -37.82 5.31 8.82
C PHE A 123 -37.80 4.69 7.44
N HIS A 124 -38.75 5.11 6.60
CA HIS A 124 -38.75 4.92 5.15
C HIS A 124 -38.82 6.23 4.39
N VAL A 125 -37.82 6.46 3.54
CA VAL A 125 -37.76 7.61 2.63
C VAL A 125 -37.99 7.08 1.21
N ALA A 126 -39.19 7.34 0.70
CA ALA A 126 -39.60 6.89 -0.63
C ALA A 126 -38.85 7.67 -1.73
N ALA A 127 -38.91 7.16 -2.96
CA ALA A 127 -38.47 7.92 -4.12
C ALA A 127 -39.23 9.26 -4.20
N GLY A 128 -38.50 10.37 -4.22
CA GLY A 128 -39.05 11.74 -4.17
C GLY A 128 -39.24 12.32 -2.76
N GLY A 129 -39.13 11.50 -1.70
CA GLY A 129 -39.11 11.96 -0.32
C GLY A 129 -37.78 12.64 0.05
N ASN A 130 -37.83 13.58 1.00
CA ASN A 130 -36.66 14.28 1.51
C ASN A 130 -36.73 14.38 3.03
N LEU A 131 -35.85 13.65 3.72
CA LEU A 131 -35.76 13.63 5.16
C LEU A 131 -34.46 14.28 5.64
N THR A 132 -34.58 15.28 6.51
CA THR A 132 -33.44 15.84 7.26
C THR A 132 -33.62 15.58 8.75
N LEU A 133 -32.62 14.95 9.38
CA LEU A 133 -32.56 14.69 10.82
C LEU A 133 -31.43 15.51 11.45
N VAL A 134 -31.75 16.25 12.51
CA VAL A 134 -30.80 17.10 13.24
C VAL A 134 -30.84 16.79 14.72
N GLU A 135 -29.70 16.43 15.33
CA GLU A 135 -29.61 16.13 16.77
C GLU A 135 -30.58 15.02 17.24
N VAL A 136 -30.72 13.95 16.45
CA VAL A 136 -31.56 12.79 16.74
C VAL A 136 -30.71 11.52 16.87
N THR A 137 -31.01 10.66 17.83
CA THR A 137 -30.49 9.28 17.86
C THR A 137 -31.58 8.30 17.40
N LEU A 138 -31.24 7.37 16.52
CA LEU A 138 -32.09 6.28 16.06
C LEU A 138 -31.53 4.94 16.54
N ARG A 139 -32.34 4.14 17.24
CA ARG A 139 -31.87 2.86 17.80
C ARG A 139 -32.86 1.71 17.78
N ASN A 140 -32.30 0.50 17.81
CA ASN A 140 -33.01 -0.78 17.94
C ASN A 140 -33.99 -1.09 16.79
N GLY A 141 -33.95 -0.34 15.69
CA GLY A 141 -34.70 -0.66 14.50
C GLY A 141 -34.30 -2.05 14.00
N ARG A 142 -35.29 -2.86 13.61
CA ARG A 142 -35.05 -4.23 13.18
C ARG A 142 -35.99 -4.66 12.06
N THR A 143 -35.48 -5.12 10.92
CA THR A 143 -36.35 -5.74 9.91
C THR A 143 -36.68 -7.20 10.27
N PRO A 144 -37.84 -7.74 9.83
CA PRO A 144 -38.26 -9.11 10.16
C PRO A 144 -37.30 -10.19 9.62
N ASP A 145 -37.23 -11.33 10.31
CA ASP A 145 -36.59 -12.54 9.81
C ASP A 145 -37.54 -13.25 8.82
N GLN A 146 -37.02 -13.77 7.70
CA GLN A 146 -37.82 -14.47 6.66
C GLN A 146 -37.16 -15.81 6.31
N LEU A 147 -37.94 -16.90 6.26
CA LEU A 147 -37.39 -18.26 6.14
C LEU A 147 -36.87 -18.63 4.74
N ASN A 148 -37.25 -17.92 3.66
CA ASN A 148 -37.03 -18.38 2.29
C ASN A 148 -36.65 -17.32 1.23
N ASP A 149 -36.42 -16.02 1.56
CA ASP A 149 -36.06 -14.98 0.57
C ASP A 149 -35.49 -13.69 1.21
N CYS A 150 -34.99 -12.79 0.36
CA CYS A 150 -34.35 -11.50 0.66
C CYS A 150 -35.04 -10.77 1.84
N ILE A 151 -34.21 -10.30 2.77
CA ILE A 151 -34.62 -9.74 4.06
C ILE A 151 -34.70 -8.22 3.93
N GLY A 152 -35.71 -7.60 4.55
CA GLY A 152 -35.84 -6.14 4.58
C GLY A 152 -34.52 -5.42 4.89
N HIS A 153 -34.22 -4.40 4.10
CA HIS A 153 -32.99 -3.61 4.16
C HIS A 153 -33.12 -2.40 5.09
N GLY A 154 -32.00 -1.89 5.61
CA GLY A 154 -32.00 -0.64 6.39
C GLY A 154 -32.64 -0.81 7.77
N GLY A 155 -31.96 -1.50 8.68
CA GLY A 155 -32.51 -1.83 10.01
C GLY A 155 -33.03 -0.59 10.76
N GLY A 156 -32.31 0.53 10.68
CA GLY A 156 -32.79 1.83 11.15
C GLY A 156 -33.54 2.60 10.07
N ILE A 157 -32.88 2.83 8.93
CA ILE A 157 -33.40 3.64 7.83
C ILE A 157 -33.17 2.93 6.50
N PHE A 158 -34.17 2.98 5.62
CA PHE A 158 -33.94 2.78 4.19
C PHE A 158 -34.38 4.01 3.38
N ASN A 159 -33.51 4.39 2.45
CA ASN A 159 -33.58 5.61 1.67
C ASN A 159 -33.52 5.34 0.17
N ALA A 160 -34.62 5.60 -0.52
CA ALA A 160 -34.71 5.68 -1.98
C ALA A 160 -34.82 7.13 -2.50
N GLY A 161 -34.86 8.12 -1.60
CA GLY A 161 -34.97 9.54 -1.90
C GLY A 161 -33.72 10.32 -1.48
N VAL A 162 -33.92 11.40 -0.72
CA VAL A 162 -32.84 12.21 -0.14
C VAL A 162 -32.86 12.11 1.37
N LEU A 163 -31.73 11.74 1.96
CA LEU A 163 -31.55 11.61 3.40
C LEU A 163 -30.35 12.45 3.85
N THR A 164 -30.57 13.35 4.81
CA THR A 164 -29.51 14.15 5.44
C THR A 164 -29.53 13.96 6.96
N LEU A 165 -28.39 13.59 7.54
CA LEU A 165 -28.21 13.51 9.00
C LEU A 165 -27.15 14.53 9.42
N VAL A 166 -27.50 15.37 10.41
CA VAL A 166 -26.60 16.36 11.00
C VAL A 166 -26.57 16.16 12.51
N ASN A 167 -25.39 16.05 13.11
CA ASN A 167 -25.24 15.85 14.56
C ASN A 167 -26.10 14.69 15.11
N SER A 168 -26.29 13.64 14.31
CA SER A 168 -27.26 12.58 14.59
C SER A 168 -26.58 11.23 14.74
N GLY A 169 -27.24 10.29 15.43
CA GLY A 169 -26.76 8.93 15.67
C GLY A 169 -27.68 7.88 15.05
N VAL A 170 -27.10 6.85 14.42
CA VAL A 170 -27.80 5.62 14.01
C VAL A 170 -27.09 4.44 14.64
N SER A 171 -27.67 3.88 15.71
CA SER A 171 -26.97 2.91 16.54
C SER A 171 -27.77 1.70 16.96
N GLY A 172 -27.15 0.52 17.01
CA GLY A 172 -27.82 -0.69 17.55
C GLY A 172 -28.99 -1.16 16.68
N ASN A 173 -28.99 -0.84 15.39
CA ASN A 173 -30.03 -1.29 14.46
C ASN A 173 -29.56 -2.54 13.73
N ALA A 174 -30.51 -3.38 13.32
CA ALA A 174 -30.19 -4.64 12.68
C ALA A 174 -31.13 -4.94 11.51
N THR A 175 -30.61 -5.59 10.48
CA THR A 175 -31.52 -6.29 9.55
C THR A 175 -31.87 -7.68 10.09
N GLY A 176 -32.98 -8.23 9.62
CA GLY A 176 -33.42 -9.57 9.95
C GLY A 176 -32.48 -10.66 9.41
N SER A 177 -32.85 -11.92 9.63
CA SER A 177 -32.13 -13.12 9.19
C SER A 177 -32.95 -13.95 8.20
N GLY A 178 -32.25 -14.57 7.25
CA GLY A 178 -32.81 -15.38 6.17
C GLY A 178 -31.87 -16.53 5.84
N SER A 179 -32.35 -17.50 5.05
CA SER A 179 -31.62 -18.74 4.78
C SER A 179 -30.40 -18.55 3.89
N ASP A 180 -30.51 -17.69 2.87
CA ASP A 180 -29.52 -17.59 1.79
C ASP A 180 -28.93 -16.18 1.62
N GLU A 181 -29.73 -15.13 1.81
CA GLU A 181 -29.28 -13.73 1.66
C GLU A 181 -29.61 -12.88 2.89
N GLY A 182 -28.63 -12.10 3.35
CA GLY A 182 -28.77 -11.15 4.47
C GLY A 182 -29.32 -9.78 4.01
N GLY A 183 -30.04 -9.06 4.88
CA GLY A 183 -30.46 -7.69 4.57
C GLY A 183 -29.28 -6.72 4.67
N SER A 184 -29.02 -5.94 3.61
CA SER A 184 -27.95 -4.93 3.61
C SER A 184 -28.30 -3.65 4.38
N GLY A 185 -27.28 -2.96 4.90
CA GLY A 185 -27.42 -1.70 5.62
C GLY A 185 -28.01 -1.90 7.01
N GLY A 186 -27.26 -2.50 7.94
CA GLY A 186 -27.75 -2.77 9.30
C GLY A 186 -28.29 -1.50 9.98
N GLY A 187 -27.59 -0.38 9.80
CA GLY A 187 -28.05 0.95 10.19
C GLY A 187 -28.86 1.61 9.08
N ILE A 188 -28.21 1.84 7.95
CA ILE A 188 -28.73 2.64 6.84
C ILE A 188 -28.55 1.89 5.52
N PHE A 189 -29.63 1.74 4.76
CA PHE A 189 -29.59 1.39 3.35
C PHE A 189 -29.94 2.60 2.51
N SER A 190 -29.12 2.93 1.50
CA SER A 190 -29.38 4.06 0.60
C SER A 190 -29.19 3.68 -0.87
N SER A 191 -30.29 3.64 -1.63
CA SER A 191 -30.26 3.64 -3.10
C SER A 191 -30.38 5.07 -3.67
N GLY A 192 -30.85 6.01 -2.86
CA GLY A 192 -30.88 7.44 -3.16
C GLY A 192 -29.63 8.21 -2.67
N MET A 193 -29.79 9.52 -2.43
CA MET A 193 -28.73 10.38 -1.92
C MET A 193 -28.69 10.34 -0.38
N LEU A 194 -27.51 10.07 0.18
CA LEU A 194 -27.24 10.07 1.62
C LEU A 194 -26.14 11.09 1.95
N THR A 195 -26.45 12.05 2.83
CA THR A 195 -25.48 12.99 3.39
C THR A 195 -25.39 12.82 4.91
N LEU A 196 -24.18 12.59 5.42
CA LEU A 196 -23.86 12.54 6.83
C LEU A 196 -22.91 13.70 7.18
N ALA A 197 -23.25 14.49 8.18
CA ALA A 197 -22.39 15.56 8.70
C ALA A 197 -22.33 15.51 10.22
N ASN A 198 -21.12 15.45 10.79
CA ASN A 198 -20.93 15.41 12.26
C ASN A 198 -21.75 14.31 12.94
N SER A 199 -21.90 13.17 12.29
CA SER A 199 -22.87 12.13 12.68
C SER A 199 -22.17 10.79 12.91
N THR A 200 -22.81 9.94 13.72
CA THR A 200 -22.28 8.64 14.13
C THR A 200 -23.17 7.51 13.63
N VAL A 201 -22.58 6.49 13.02
CA VAL A 201 -23.25 5.22 12.67
C VAL A 201 -22.51 4.10 13.38
N SER A 202 -23.09 3.52 14.43
CA SER A 202 -22.38 2.56 15.27
C SER A 202 -23.16 1.32 15.69
N ASP A 203 -22.45 0.23 15.97
CA ASP A 203 -23.05 -0.96 16.58
C ASP A 203 -24.24 -1.52 15.80
N ASN A 204 -24.28 -1.31 14.49
CA ASN A 204 -25.33 -1.83 13.63
C ASN A 204 -24.91 -3.15 12.98
N THR A 205 -25.89 -4.02 12.72
CA THR A 205 -25.63 -5.38 12.24
C THR A 205 -26.42 -5.70 10.97
N ALA A 206 -25.74 -6.08 9.89
CA ALA A 206 -26.36 -6.57 8.66
C ALA A 206 -26.37 -8.11 8.61
N GLY A 207 -27.57 -8.71 8.68
CA GLY A 207 -27.81 -10.16 8.66
C GLY A 207 -27.29 -10.87 9.91
N ALA A 208 -28.01 -11.80 10.53
CA ALA A 208 -27.43 -12.66 11.58
C ALA A 208 -27.18 -14.11 11.12
N LYS A 209 -27.60 -14.47 9.90
CA LYS A 209 -27.47 -15.82 9.31
C LYS A 209 -27.23 -15.87 7.78
N GLY A 210 -27.06 -14.73 7.09
CA GLY A 210 -26.91 -14.66 5.62
C GLY A 210 -26.13 -13.41 5.17
N SER A 211 -25.63 -13.38 3.93
CA SER A 211 -24.59 -12.45 3.42
C SER A 211 -25.04 -10.99 3.21
N GLY A 212 -25.41 -10.28 4.27
CA GLY A 212 -25.78 -8.87 4.19
C GLY A 212 -24.56 -7.95 4.12
N ASP A 213 -24.58 -6.97 3.21
CA ASP A 213 -23.50 -5.99 3.04
C ASP A 213 -23.74 -4.70 3.82
N GLY A 214 -22.68 -4.03 4.24
CA GLY A 214 -22.77 -2.73 4.92
C GLY A 214 -23.37 -2.87 6.31
N GLY A 215 -22.61 -3.40 7.27
CA GLY A 215 -23.07 -3.56 8.65
C GLY A 215 -23.62 -2.25 9.22
N GLY A 216 -22.93 -1.14 8.96
CA GLY A 216 -23.41 0.21 9.24
C GLY A 216 -24.23 0.76 8.08
N ILE A 217 -23.57 0.91 6.93
CA ILE A 217 -24.12 1.63 5.77
C ILE A 217 -23.98 0.80 4.51
N PHE A 218 -25.08 0.61 3.79
CA PHE A 218 -25.05 0.19 2.39
C PHE A 218 -25.45 1.35 1.49
N SER A 219 -24.66 1.66 0.46
CA SER A 219 -24.96 2.72 -0.51
C SER A 219 -24.77 2.24 -1.95
N SER A 220 -25.85 2.18 -2.72
CA SER A 220 -25.81 2.03 -4.19
C SER A 220 -26.04 3.34 -4.94
N GLY A 221 -26.48 4.39 -4.23
CA GLY A 221 -26.60 5.76 -4.73
C GLY A 221 -25.36 6.62 -4.46
N THR A 222 -25.58 7.91 -4.15
CA THR A 222 -24.51 8.85 -3.79
C THR A 222 -24.43 8.99 -2.27
N LEU A 223 -23.25 8.75 -1.71
CA LEU A 223 -22.93 8.95 -0.29
C LEU A 223 -21.92 10.10 -0.14
N THR A 224 -22.23 11.06 0.72
CA THR A 224 -21.26 12.04 1.24
C THR A 224 -21.23 11.94 2.77
N ALA A 225 -20.05 11.70 3.34
CA ALA A 225 -19.84 11.73 4.79
C ALA A 225 -18.70 12.69 5.14
N ALA A 226 -18.97 13.61 6.08
CA ALA A 226 -18.00 14.59 6.55
C ALA A 226 -18.01 14.70 8.07
N HIS A 227 -16.84 14.64 8.70
CA HIS A 227 -16.70 14.76 10.16
C HIS A 227 -17.46 13.66 10.91
N CYS A 228 -17.46 12.43 10.37
CA CYS A 228 -18.29 11.35 10.86
C CYS A 228 -17.50 10.28 11.63
N THR A 229 -18.23 9.45 12.37
CA THR A 229 -17.71 8.21 12.95
C THR A 229 -18.57 7.04 12.52
N ILE A 230 -17.96 6.02 11.92
CA ILE A 230 -18.60 4.77 11.52
C ILE A 230 -17.89 3.65 12.29
N SER A 231 -18.51 3.12 13.34
CA SER A 231 -17.77 2.25 14.28
C SER A 231 -18.53 1.08 14.87
N GLY A 232 -17.83 -0.03 15.13
CA GLY A 232 -18.44 -1.19 15.80
C GLY A 232 -19.53 -1.88 15.00
N ASN A 233 -19.64 -1.60 13.69
CA ASN A 233 -20.65 -2.21 12.85
C ASN A 233 -20.19 -3.57 12.33
N LEU A 234 -21.15 -4.47 12.09
CA LEU A 234 -20.90 -5.89 11.85
C LEU A 234 -21.75 -6.42 10.68
N THR A 235 -21.16 -7.25 9.82
CA THR A 235 -21.94 -8.15 8.93
C THR A 235 -22.04 -9.56 9.55
N SER A 236 -23.02 -10.35 9.12
CA SER A 236 -23.47 -11.60 9.76
C SER A 236 -22.40 -12.58 10.23
N ARG A 237 -22.55 -13.11 11.45
CA ARG A 237 -21.81 -14.28 11.97
C ARG A 237 -22.61 -15.57 11.71
N GLY A 238 -22.16 -16.39 10.76
CA GLY A 238 -22.79 -17.67 10.39
C GLY A 238 -23.73 -17.57 9.19
N GLY A 239 -23.72 -18.60 8.32
CA GLY A 239 -24.38 -18.62 7.00
C GLY A 239 -23.38 -18.84 5.86
N ALA A 240 -23.82 -19.13 4.63
CA ALA A 240 -22.92 -19.49 3.52
C ALA A 240 -22.03 -18.35 2.96
N GLY A 241 -22.06 -17.14 3.52
CA GLY A 241 -21.18 -16.03 3.11
C GLY A 241 -20.97 -14.96 4.19
N GLY A 242 -19.75 -14.40 4.27
CA GLY A 242 -19.32 -13.46 5.31
C GLY A 242 -19.82 -12.01 5.21
N GLY A 243 -20.50 -11.63 4.11
CA GLY A 243 -20.92 -10.25 3.83
C GLY A 243 -19.75 -9.28 3.62
N ALA A 244 -19.99 -8.16 2.95
CA ALA A 244 -18.95 -7.17 2.63
C ALA A 244 -19.18 -5.83 3.32
N GLY A 245 -18.11 -5.16 3.74
CA GLY A 245 -18.19 -3.81 4.30
C GLY A 245 -18.76 -3.79 5.72
N GLY A 246 -17.99 -4.25 6.71
CA GLY A 246 -18.44 -4.26 8.11
C GLY A 246 -18.94 -2.88 8.55
N GLY A 247 -18.19 -1.83 8.22
CA GLY A 247 -18.61 -0.44 8.42
C GLY A 247 -19.53 0.04 7.30
N MET A 248 -19.03 -0.01 6.07
CA MET A 248 -19.75 0.47 4.90
C MET A 248 -19.47 -0.35 3.64
N ALA A 249 -20.51 -0.50 2.81
CA ALA A 249 -20.44 -1.05 1.47
C ALA A 249 -20.89 0.00 0.45
N ASN A 250 -20.01 0.33 -0.50
CA ASN A 250 -20.27 1.29 -1.57
C ASN A 250 -20.35 0.60 -2.93
N TYR A 251 -21.53 0.62 -3.54
CA TYR A 251 -21.81 0.15 -4.90
C TYR A 251 -22.05 1.32 -5.88
N GLY A 252 -22.15 2.54 -5.37
CA GLY A 252 -22.38 3.75 -6.14
C GLY A 252 -21.17 4.69 -6.12
N THR A 253 -21.40 5.95 -5.75
CA THR A 253 -20.33 6.96 -5.59
C THR A 253 -20.29 7.43 -4.16
N ALA A 254 -19.12 7.35 -3.52
CA ALA A 254 -18.91 7.77 -2.15
C ALA A 254 -17.78 8.80 -2.04
N THR A 255 -18.03 9.87 -1.30
CA THR A 255 -17.01 10.85 -0.89
C THR A 255 -17.00 10.94 0.62
N ILE A 256 -15.85 10.59 1.22
CA ILE A 256 -15.68 10.52 2.67
C ILE A 256 -14.52 11.44 3.06
N VAL A 257 -14.80 12.38 3.96
CA VAL A 257 -13.86 13.43 4.36
C VAL A 257 -13.81 13.53 5.88
N ASP A 258 -12.61 13.63 6.45
CA ASP A 258 -12.41 13.80 7.91
C ASP A 258 -13.29 12.85 8.73
N THR A 259 -13.28 11.58 8.36
CA THR A 259 -14.18 10.57 8.94
C THR A 259 -13.35 9.43 9.48
N THR A 260 -13.79 8.90 10.62
CA THR A 260 -13.19 7.73 11.27
C THR A 260 -14.05 6.49 11.01
N VAL A 261 -13.46 5.46 10.41
CA VAL A 261 -14.06 4.13 10.20
C VAL A 261 -13.31 3.14 11.09
N ASP A 262 -13.91 2.75 12.22
CA ASP A 262 -13.16 2.12 13.31
C ASP A 262 -13.85 0.92 13.97
N HIS A 263 -13.10 -0.13 14.30
CA HIS A 263 -13.64 -1.34 14.97
C HIS A 263 -14.81 -2.01 14.24
N ASN A 264 -14.92 -1.84 12.92
CA ASN A 264 -15.93 -2.55 12.15
C ASN A 264 -15.41 -3.93 11.73
N ALA A 265 -16.32 -4.87 11.56
CA ALA A 265 -15.94 -6.22 11.20
C ALA A 265 -16.89 -6.83 10.19
N THR A 266 -16.36 -7.63 9.28
CA THR A 266 -17.18 -8.64 8.62
C THR A 266 -17.28 -9.87 9.52
N GLY A 267 -18.42 -10.56 9.48
CA GLY A 267 -18.60 -11.75 10.29
C GLY A 267 -17.86 -12.97 9.74
N PHE A 268 -17.71 -14.00 10.58
CA PHE A 268 -17.13 -15.27 10.15
C PHE A 268 -18.17 -16.03 9.33
N GLY A 269 -17.86 -16.30 8.05
CA GLY A 269 -18.72 -17.11 7.18
C GLY A 269 -18.77 -18.57 7.64
N GLY A 270 -19.90 -19.24 7.42
CA GLY A 270 -19.94 -20.69 7.26
C GLY A 270 -19.39 -21.10 5.88
N ALA A 271 -19.70 -22.32 5.42
CA ALA A 271 -19.17 -22.82 4.15
C ALA A 271 -19.59 -21.94 2.96
N GLY A 272 -18.63 -21.28 2.29
CA GLY A 272 -18.88 -20.54 1.03
C GLY A 272 -18.32 -19.13 0.88
N GLY A 273 -17.63 -18.52 1.85
CA GLY A 273 -16.87 -17.28 1.60
C GLY A 273 -16.55 -16.40 2.82
N GLY A 274 -15.31 -15.88 2.88
CA GLY A 274 -14.88 -14.86 3.83
C GLY A 274 -15.50 -13.49 3.55
N GLY A 275 -15.44 -12.57 4.51
CA GLY A 275 -16.01 -11.24 4.37
C GLY A 275 -14.98 -10.20 3.95
N ASP A 276 -15.30 -9.41 2.94
CA ASP A 276 -14.40 -8.42 2.33
C ASP A 276 -14.59 -7.01 2.93
N GLY A 277 -13.50 -6.28 3.14
CA GLY A 277 -13.59 -4.88 3.55
C GLY A 277 -14.11 -4.72 4.97
N GLY A 278 -13.33 -5.13 5.97
CA GLY A 278 -13.74 -5.06 7.38
C GLY A 278 -14.29 -3.68 7.77
N GLY A 279 -13.61 -2.62 7.30
CA GLY A 279 -14.09 -1.24 7.39
C GLY A 279 -14.97 -0.88 6.19
N ILE A 280 -14.37 -0.89 5.00
CA ILE A 280 -14.96 -0.39 3.77
C ILE A 280 -14.85 -1.45 2.66
N TYR A 281 -15.98 -1.79 2.07
CA TYR A 281 -16.04 -2.48 0.79
C TYR A 281 -16.41 -1.49 -0.32
N ASN A 282 -15.60 -1.41 -1.36
CA ASN A 282 -15.82 -0.53 -2.51
C ASN A 282 -15.98 -1.32 -3.81
N PHE A 283 -17.22 -1.43 -4.27
CA PHE A 283 -17.61 -1.92 -5.59
C PHE A 283 -18.08 -0.78 -6.51
N GLY A 284 -17.77 0.46 -6.16
CA GLY A 284 -18.15 1.67 -6.90
C GLY A 284 -16.95 2.61 -7.10
N SER A 285 -17.22 3.91 -7.03
CA SER A 285 -16.18 4.94 -6.96
C SER A 285 -16.10 5.48 -5.54
N LEU A 286 -14.90 5.48 -4.96
CA LEU A 286 -14.65 5.95 -3.60
C LEU A 286 -13.54 7.01 -3.60
N ALA A 287 -13.86 8.18 -3.07
CA ALA A 287 -12.90 9.23 -2.74
C ALA A 287 -12.77 9.37 -1.22
N LEU A 288 -11.55 9.25 -0.70
CA LEU A 288 -11.23 9.42 0.73
C LEU A 288 -10.27 10.60 0.92
N ARG A 289 -10.52 11.45 1.92
CA ARG A 289 -9.59 12.53 2.28
C ARG A 289 -9.54 12.77 3.78
N ASP A 290 -8.34 13.02 4.32
CA ASP A 290 -8.12 13.32 5.75
C ASP A 290 -8.79 12.31 6.71
N SER A 291 -8.92 11.05 6.31
CA SER A 291 -9.77 10.06 7.01
C SER A 291 -8.94 8.96 7.63
N ALA A 292 -9.45 8.37 8.72
CA ALA A 292 -8.83 7.28 9.45
C ALA A 292 -9.65 5.99 9.30
N ILE A 293 -8.98 4.90 8.92
CA ILE A 293 -9.57 3.56 8.79
C ILE A 293 -8.78 2.65 9.72
N SER A 294 -9.34 2.34 10.89
CA SER A 294 -8.60 1.69 11.96
C SER A 294 -9.28 0.51 12.64
N ASN A 295 -8.48 -0.44 13.14
CA ASN A 295 -8.96 -1.56 13.96
C ASN A 295 -10.09 -2.39 13.31
N ASN A 296 -10.22 -2.36 11.99
CA ASN A 296 -11.25 -3.09 11.28
C ASN A 296 -10.78 -4.51 10.97
N THR A 297 -11.71 -5.46 10.91
CA THR A 297 -11.40 -6.87 10.71
C THR A 297 -12.22 -7.47 9.58
N ALA A 298 -11.55 -7.99 8.56
CA ALA A 298 -12.15 -8.85 7.56
C ALA A 298 -12.08 -10.31 8.07
N GLY A 299 -13.21 -10.86 8.53
CA GLY A 299 -13.34 -12.23 9.00
C GLY A 299 -13.28 -13.24 7.84
N GLY A 300 -12.69 -14.41 8.05
CA GLY A 300 -12.80 -15.52 7.08
C GLY A 300 -13.86 -16.56 7.48
N SER A 301 -13.88 -17.71 6.83
CA SER A 301 -14.89 -18.76 7.01
C SER A 301 -14.36 -20.10 7.51
N ASP A 302 -15.19 -20.86 8.22
CA ASP A 302 -14.83 -22.17 8.80
C ASP A 302 -14.37 -23.24 7.77
N ASP A 303 -14.55 -22.99 6.47
CA ASP A 303 -14.21 -23.90 5.36
C ASP A 303 -12.98 -23.47 4.53
N GLY A 304 -12.24 -22.45 4.96
CA GLY A 304 -10.97 -22.11 4.33
C GLY A 304 -10.91 -20.75 3.65
N ALA A 305 -12.03 -20.05 3.42
CA ALA A 305 -11.99 -18.80 2.64
C ALA A 305 -11.60 -17.59 3.51
N SER A 306 -10.64 -16.80 3.04
CA SER A 306 -10.12 -15.65 3.77
C SER A 306 -10.90 -14.37 3.46
N GLY A 307 -11.21 -13.58 4.49
CA GLY A 307 -11.59 -12.18 4.27
C GLY A 307 -10.40 -11.36 3.77
N VAL A 308 -10.62 -10.48 2.79
CA VAL A 308 -9.59 -9.58 2.24
C VAL A 308 -9.85 -8.12 2.61
N GLY A 309 -8.80 -7.30 2.65
CA GLY A 309 -8.94 -5.86 2.88
C GLY A 309 -9.46 -5.55 4.27
N GLY A 310 -8.67 -5.82 5.31
CA GLY A 310 -9.11 -5.64 6.70
C GLY A 310 -9.66 -4.24 6.97
N GLY A 311 -8.99 -3.22 6.43
CA GLY A 311 -9.48 -1.85 6.40
C GLY A 311 -10.37 -1.61 5.18
N ILE A 312 -9.81 -1.78 3.98
CA ILE A 312 -10.46 -1.45 2.71
C ILE A 312 -10.31 -2.60 1.72
N ALA A 313 -11.41 -3.06 1.13
CA ALA A 313 -11.40 -3.90 -0.06
C ALA A 313 -11.91 -3.07 -1.25
N ASN A 314 -11.03 -2.82 -2.23
CA ASN A 314 -11.33 -2.05 -3.44
C ASN A 314 -11.42 -2.95 -4.66
N MET A 315 -12.63 -3.09 -5.20
CA MET A 315 -12.91 -3.88 -6.41
C MET A 315 -12.94 -3.02 -7.67
N ARG A 316 -13.02 -1.69 -7.55
CA ARG A 316 -13.18 -0.77 -8.70
C ARG A 316 -12.26 0.44 -8.64
N ALA A 317 -12.69 1.57 -8.09
CA ALA A 317 -11.91 2.81 -8.15
C ALA A 317 -11.81 3.44 -6.76
N LEU A 318 -10.57 3.58 -6.28
CA LEU A 318 -10.22 4.25 -5.04
C LEU A 318 -9.23 5.37 -5.32
N ILE A 319 -9.60 6.60 -4.94
CA ILE A 319 -8.67 7.73 -4.86
C ILE A 319 -8.63 8.19 -3.41
N ALA A 320 -7.45 8.19 -2.81
CA ALA A 320 -7.28 8.64 -1.44
C ALA A 320 -6.11 9.60 -1.29
N ASP A 321 -6.33 10.65 -0.50
CA ASP A 321 -5.32 11.63 -0.12
C ASP A 321 -5.30 11.79 1.40
N LYS A 322 -4.10 11.76 1.97
CA LYS A 322 -3.88 12.02 3.40
C LYS A 322 -4.75 11.15 4.31
N ILE A 323 -4.86 9.86 3.98
CA ILE A 323 -5.56 8.90 4.82
C ILE A 323 -4.60 8.13 5.72
N THR A 324 -5.11 7.61 6.83
CA THR A 324 -4.39 6.70 7.71
C THR A 324 -5.14 5.37 7.79
N VAL A 325 -4.50 4.27 7.37
CA VAL A 325 -5.05 2.91 7.44
C VAL A 325 -4.22 2.11 8.44
N THR A 326 -4.77 1.85 9.63
CA THR A 326 -3.97 1.29 10.74
C THR A 326 -4.61 0.20 11.57
N ASN A 327 -3.82 -0.77 12.03
CA ASN A 327 -4.27 -1.84 12.93
C ASN A 327 -5.43 -2.69 12.37
N ASN A 328 -5.61 -2.70 11.06
CA ASN A 328 -6.63 -3.51 10.42
C ASN A 328 -6.12 -4.93 10.18
N ARG A 329 -7.04 -5.89 10.13
CA ARG A 329 -6.73 -7.33 10.06
C ARG A 329 -7.54 -8.03 8.97
N ALA A 330 -6.90 -8.88 8.18
CA ALA A 330 -7.55 -9.70 7.15
C ALA A 330 -7.31 -11.20 7.38
N GLY A 331 -8.33 -12.03 7.11
CA GLY A 331 -8.22 -13.49 7.12
C GLY A 331 -8.05 -14.11 8.51
N PHE A 332 -8.75 -13.58 9.51
CA PHE A 332 -8.71 -14.13 10.87
C PHE A 332 -9.82 -15.19 11.03
N CYS A 333 -9.50 -16.50 11.03
CA CYS A 333 -10.40 -17.61 11.41
C CYS A 333 -9.64 -18.96 11.47
N ALA A 334 -9.86 -19.76 12.51
CA ALA A 334 -9.15 -21.03 12.69
C ALA A 334 -9.40 -21.98 11.49
N GLY A 335 -8.34 -22.43 10.82
CA GLY A 335 -8.47 -23.33 9.68
C GLY A 335 -8.50 -22.68 8.28
N CYS A 336 -8.36 -21.35 8.19
CA CYS A 336 -8.51 -20.63 6.92
C CYS A 336 -7.22 -20.46 6.13
N SER A 337 -7.32 -20.43 4.79
CA SER A 337 -6.29 -19.79 3.97
C SER A 337 -6.13 -18.33 4.40
N GLY A 338 -4.93 -17.77 4.31
CA GLY A 338 -4.62 -16.45 4.84
C GLY A 338 -5.16 -15.29 4.00
N GLY A 339 -5.67 -14.26 4.66
CA GLY A 339 -6.30 -13.10 4.02
C GLY A 339 -5.31 -12.12 3.40
N ASN A 340 -5.70 -11.51 2.28
CA ASN A 340 -4.85 -10.56 1.54
C ASN A 340 -5.17 -9.12 1.93
N GLY A 341 -4.14 -8.27 2.05
CA GLY A 341 -4.33 -6.85 2.27
C GLY A 341 -4.84 -6.55 3.67
N GLY A 342 -4.00 -6.71 4.69
CA GLY A 342 -4.40 -6.45 6.08
C GLY A 342 -4.97 -5.04 6.24
N GLY A 343 -4.33 -4.06 5.61
CA GLY A 343 -4.86 -2.70 5.46
C GLY A 343 -5.79 -2.59 4.26
N ILE A 344 -5.24 -2.77 3.06
CA ILE A 344 -5.94 -2.57 1.78
C ILE A 344 -5.77 -3.77 0.86
N ASN A 345 -6.86 -4.29 0.33
CA ASN A 345 -6.86 -5.16 -0.84
C ASN A 345 -7.34 -4.36 -2.06
N ASN A 346 -6.54 -4.32 -3.12
CA ASN A 346 -6.88 -3.65 -4.37
C ASN A 346 -6.96 -4.65 -5.52
N SER A 347 -8.16 -4.90 -6.01
CA SER A 347 -8.44 -5.63 -7.26
C SER A 347 -8.79 -4.72 -8.43
N GLY A 348 -9.02 -3.43 -8.17
CA GLY A 348 -9.32 -2.40 -9.17
C GLY A 348 -8.18 -1.42 -9.41
N SER A 349 -8.53 -0.17 -9.66
CA SER A 349 -7.59 0.97 -9.70
C SER A 349 -7.55 1.66 -8.34
N MET A 350 -6.34 1.95 -7.87
CA MET A 350 -6.09 2.68 -6.64
C MET A 350 -5.01 3.74 -6.84
N THR A 351 -5.29 4.95 -6.36
CA THR A 351 -4.28 6.01 -6.20
C THR A 351 -4.27 6.47 -4.75
N LEU A 352 -3.11 6.36 -4.11
CA LEU A 352 -2.87 6.85 -2.75
C LEU A 352 -1.83 7.97 -2.79
N THR A 353 -2.15 9.07 -2.13
CA THR A 353 -1.28 10.25 -2.03
C THR A 353 -1.13 10.65 -0.57
N ASN A 354 0.08 11.00 -0.12
CA ASN A 354 0.35 11.52 1.23
C ASN A 354 -0.21 10.66 2.38
N SER A 355 -0.31 9.35 2.19
CA SER A 355 -1.10 8.47 3.05
C SER A 355 -0.21 7.51 3.84
N THR A 356 -0.66 7.12 5.02
CA THR A 356 0.03 6.18 5.91
C THR A 356 -0.73 4.87 6.01
N ILE A 357 -0.06 3.76 5.72
CA ILE A 357 -0.58 2.39 5.90
C ILE A 357 0.31 1.72 6.93
N ALA A 358 -0.18 1.56 8.16
CA ALA A 358 0.69 1.10 9.24
C ALA A 358 0.09 0.06 10.20
N ALA A 359 0.93 -0.86 10.69
CA ALA A 359 0.58 -1.86 11.69
C ALA A 359 -0.63 -2.74 11.30
N ASN A 360 -0.88 -2.94 10.01
CA ASN A 360 -1.92 -3.82 9.53
C ASN A 360 -1.41 -5.27 9.39
N ALA A 361 -2.31 -6.24 9.52
CA ALA A 361 -1.95 -7.65 9.52
C ALA A 361 -2.79 -8.51 8.55
N ALA A 362 -2.12 -9.35 7.78
CA ALA A 362 -2.73 -10.31 6.85
C ALA A 362 -2.45 -11.76 7.31
N GLY A 363 -3.49 -12.58 7.46
CA GLY A 363 -3.36 -13.97 7.89
C GLY A 363 -3.32 -14.18 9.41
N LEU A 364 -3.34 -15.46 9.82
CA LEU A 364 -3.56 -15.89 11.20
C LEU A 364 -2.28 -16.15 11.98
N THR A 365 -2.42 -16.09 13.31
CA THR A 365 -1.43 -16.54 14.29
C THR A 365 -1.73 -17.94 14.88
N GLY A 366 -2.27 -18.90 14.12
CA GLY A 366 -2.56 -20.24 14.67
C GLY A 366 -3.15 -21.26 13.70
N PHE A 367 -2.59 -22.48 13.74
CA PHE A 367 -3.04 -23.77 13.19
C PHE A 367 -3.77 -23.81 11.84
N VAL A 368 -3.02 -23.87 10.73
CA VAL A 368 -3.40 -24.73 9.58
C VAL A 368 -2.20 -25.14 8.71
N ASP A 369 -2.42 -26.21 7.94
CA ASP A 369 -1.46 -26.98 7.15
C ASP A 369 -1.45 -26.64 5.64
N ASP A 370 -2.10 -25.54 5.25
CA ASP A 370 -2.29 -25.16 3.85
C ASP A 370 -1.34 -24.06 3.37
N TRP A 371 -0.77 -24.27 2.17
CA TRP A 371 0.27 -23.47 1.50
C TRP A 371 -0.18 -22.08 0.99
N SER A 372 -1.16 -21.45 1.64
CA SER A 372 -1.78 -20.21 1.15
C SER A 372 -1.93 -19.17 2.25
N ASP A 373 -0.83 -18.77 2.85
CA ASP A 373 -0.83 -17.68 3.83
C ASP A 373 -1.00 -16.30 3.17
N GLY A 374 -1.57 -15.37 3.94
CA GLY A 374 -2.02 -14.07 3.47
C GLY A 374 -0.88 -13.21 2.92
N SER A 375 -1.18 -12.44 1.89
CA SER A 375 -0.22 -11.55 1.23
C SER A 375 -0.51 -10.08 1.48
N GLY A 376 0.54 -9.25 1.55
CA GLY A 376 0.38 -7.80 1.64
C GLY A 376 -0.17 -7.35 2.99
N GLY A 377 0.63 -7.43 4.06
CA GLY A 377 0.19 -7.02 5.40
C GLY A 377 -0.38 -5.61 5.41
N GLY A 378 0.26 -4.68 4.70
CA GLY A 378 -0.26 -3.36 4.43
C GLY A 378 -1.21 -3.35 3.23
N ILE A 379 -0.67 -3.64 2.05
CA ILE A 379 -1.40 -3.56 0.77
C ILE A 379 -1.18 -4.83 -0.05
N ALA A 380 -2.27 -5.45 -0.51
CA ALA A 380 -2.24 -6.44 -1.56
C ALA A 380 -2.85 -5.87 -2.84
N ASN A 381 -2.10 -5.86 -3.93
CA ASN A 381 -2.51 -5.34 -5.23
C ASN A 381 -2.60 -6.45 -6.29
N GLY A 382 -3.82 -6.76 -6.72
CA GLY A 382 -4.09 -7.56 -7.92
C GLY A 382 -4.43 -6.72 -9.15
N GLY A 383 -4.73 -5.42 -8.98
CA GLY A 383 -5.09 -4.50 -10.05
C GLY A 383 -3.97 -3.50 -10.41
N VAL A 384 -4.35 -2.23 -10.56
CA VAL A 384 -3.41 -1.14 -10.83
C VAL A 384 -3.34 -0.22 -9.61
N ALA A 385 -2.13 0.01 -9.09
CA ALA A 385 -1.90 0.86 -7.93
C ALA A 385 -0.84 1.92 -8.20
N THR A 386 -1.11 3.15 -7.76
CA THR A 386 -0.13 4.25 -7.75
C THR A 386 -0.03 4.81 -6.35
N LEU A 387 1.18 4.82 -5.80
CA LEU A 387 1.50 5.32 -4.47
C LEU A 387 2.46 6.50 -4.60
N ILE A 388 2.08 7.65 -4.04
CA ILE A 388 2.85 8.89 -4.13
C ILE A 388 3.00 9.50 -2.75
N ALA A 389 4.23 9.73 -2.31
CA ALA A 389 4.52 10.31 -0.99
C ALA A 389 3.84 9.53 0.17
N CYS A 390 3.77 8.21 0.06
CA CYS A 390 3.12 7.35 1.04
C CYS A 390 4.13 6.73 2.01
N GLU A 391 3.66 6.40 3.21
CA GLU A 391 4.42 5.66 4.22
C GLU A 391 3.74 4.31 4.49
N ILE A 392 4.46 3.22 4.26
CA ILE A 392 4.00 1.85 4.49
C ILE A 392 4.90 1.23 5.53
N ARG A 393 4.40 1.11 6.77
CA ARG A 393 5.26 0.70 7.89
C ARG A 393 4.66 -0.25 8.91
N ASP A 394 5.51 -1.02 9.56
CA ASP A 394 5.12 -1.91 10.66
C ASP A 394 4.04 -2.94 10.29
N ASN A 395 3.75 -3.14 9.01
CA ASN A 395 2.74 -4.09 8.58
C ASN A 395 3.31 -5.50 8.59
N SER A 396 2.42 -6.49 8.70
CA SER A 396 2.86 -7.87 8.78
C SER A 396 1.96 -8.90 8.13
N THR A 397 2.56 -10.01 7.72
CA THR A 397 1.85 -11.23 7.33
C THR A 397 2.18 -12.37 8.30
N ALA A 398 1.37 -13.44 8.25
CA ALA A 398 1.72 -14.72 8.86
C ALA A 398 3.01 -15.33 8.25
N LEU A 399 3.60 -16.31 8.95
CA LEU A 399 4.93 -16.89 8.66
C LEU A 399 5.15 -17.35 7.24
N THR A 400 4.15 -17.93 6.60
CA THR A 400 4.24 -18.50 5.27
C THR A 400 3.74 -17.52 4.20
N GLY A 401 3.38 -16.30 4.60
CA GLY A 401 2.82 -15.25 3.73
C GLY A 401 3.86 -14.58 2.84
N SER A 402 3.47 -13.52 2.14
CA SER A 402 4.37 -12.79 1.25
C SER A 402 4.09 -11.30 1.26
N GLY A 403 5.13 -10.47 1.24
CA GLY A 403 4.95 -9.01 1.21
C GLY A 403 4.44 -8.47 2.54
N GLY A 404 5.29 -8.38 3.56
CA GLY A 404 4.90 -7.84 4.88
C GLY A 404 4.27 -6.44 4.76
N GLY A 405 4.86 -5.59 3.91
CA GLY A 405 4.30 -4.29 3.55
C GLY A 405 3.38 -4.38 2.33
N LEU A 406 3.95 -4.73 1.19
CA LEU A 406 3.30 -4.73 -0.12
C LEU A 406 3.37 -6.12 -0.78
N SER A 407 2.27 -6.57 -1.35
CA SER A 407 2.24 -7.68 -2.30
C SER A 407 1.64 -7.22 -3.62
N ASN A 408 2.33 -7.47 -4.73
CA ASN A 408 1.92 -7.02 -6.05
C ASN A 408 1.84 -8.19 -7.04
N GLN A 409 0.64 -8.49 -7.52
CA GLN A 409 0.37 -9.40 -8.64
C GLN A 409 -0.01 -8.63 -9.92
N GLY A 410 -0.42 -7.37 -9.79
CA GLY A 410 -0.78 -6.50 -10.90
C GLY A 410 0.33 -5.52 -11.29
N THR A 411 -0.03 -4.26 -11.54
CA THR A 411 0.92 -3.17 -11.80
C THR A 411 0.94 -2.21 -10.62
N MET A 412 2.13 -1.89 -10.13
CA MET A 412 2.30 -0.94 -9.02
C MET A 412 3.42 0.05 -9.31
N ASP A 413 3.08 1.33 -9.23
CA ASP A 413 4.04 2.44 -9.27
C ASP A 413 4.16 3.07 -7.89
N VAL A 414 5.37 3.10 -7.35
CA VAL A 414 5.70 3.66 -6.04
C VAL A 414 6.68 4.80 -6.24
N SER A 415 6.28 6.01 -5.85
CA SER A 415 7.08 7.22 -6.03
C SER A 415 7.14 8.08 -4.78
N GLY A 416 8.32 8.62 -4.45
CA GLY A 416 8.49 9.48 -3.27
C GLY A 416 8.11 8.82 -1.95
N SER A 417 8.05 7.49 -1.88
CA SER A 417 7.38 6.76 -0.80
C SER A 417 8.38 5.96 0.05
N THR A 418 7.99 5.66 1.28
CA THR A 418 8.80 4.88 2.22
C THR A 418 8.11 3.58 2.61
N ILE A 419 8.78 2.45 2.43
CA ILE A 419 8.36 1.11 2.84
C ILE A 419 9.33 0.64 3.93
N VAL A 420 8.91 0.71 5.20
CA VAL A 420 9.83 0.56 6.33
C VAL A 420 9.33 -0.34 7.46
N ALA A 421 10.21 -1.15 8.05
CA ALA A 421 9.91 -1.96 9.23
C ALA A 421 8.73 -2.94 9.06
N ASN A 422 8.43 -3.33 7.82
CA ASN A 422 7.43 -4.36 7.55
C ASN A 422 8.04 -5.75 7.70
N ALA A 423 7.25 -6.71 8.16
CA ALA A 423 7.79 -8.00 8.54
C ALA A 423 6.84 -9.16 8.28
N ILE A 424 7.40 -10.30 7.92
CA ILE A 424 6.69 -11.59 7.93
C ILE A 424 6.94 -12.18 9.32
N ARG A 425 5.89 -12.35 10.14
CA ARG A 425 6.04 -12.60 11.59
C ARG A 425 5.65 -14.02 12.01
N ASP A 426 6.39 -14.52 13.00
CA ASP A 426 6.12 -15.76 13.72
C ASP A 426 4.85 -15.68 14.57
N SER A 427 3.88 -16.54 14.26
CA SER A 427 2.82 -16.89 15.19
C SER A 427 3.43 -17.76 16.28
N HIS A 428 3.52 -17.23 17.51
CA HIS A 428 4.14 -17.85 18.70
C HIS A 428 3.64 -19.26 19.12
N ASP A 429 2.95 -19.98 18.25
CA ASP A 429 2.36 -21.29 18.46
C ASP A 429 3.34 -22.43 18.18
N ARG A 430 3.57 -23.26 19.20
CA ARG A 430 4.69 -24.22 19.29
C ARG A 430 4.37 -25.60 18.71
N SER A 431 3.31 -25.69 17.92
CA SER A 431 2.61 -26.93 17.53
C SER A 431 2.48 -27.13 16.02
N LEU A 432 3.12 -26.29 15.20
CA LEU A 432 3.11 -26.44 13.74
C LEU A 432 3.99 -27.64 13.30
N PRO A 433 3.57 -28.40 12.27
CA PRO A 433 4.34 -29.52 11.72
C PRO A 433 5.62 -29.07 10.98
N GLU A 434 6.64 -29.93 11.01
CA GLU A 434 7.99 -29.75 10.42
C GLU A 434 7.95 -29.65 8.87
N GLY A 435 8.82 -28.85 8.24
CA GLY A 435 9.03 -28.85 6.77
C GLY A 435 8.50 -27.64 5.97
N ARG A 436 8.37 -26.45 6.57
CA ARG A 436 7.76 -25.25 5.94
C ARG A 436 8.82 -24.20 5.55
N ARG A 437 8.75 -23.65 4.33
CA ARG A 437 9.55 -22.47 3.96
C ARG A 437 8.93 -21.21 4.56
N ALA A 438 9.78 -20.36 5.16
CA ALA A 438 9.33 -19.06 5.62
C ALA A 438 8.97 -18.13 4.43
N GLY A 439 8.06 -17.20 4.68
CA GLY A 439 7.55 -16.25 3.71
C GLY A 439 8.61 -15.26 3.23
N SER A 440 8.51 -14.87 1.97
CA SER A 440 9.47 -13.99 1.28
C SER A 440 8.93 -12.58 1.04
N GLY A 441 9.83 -11.60 0.90
CA GLY A 441 9.45 -10.21 0.66
C GLY A 441 8.99 -9.51 1.92
N GLY A 442 9.90 -9.28 2.87
CA GLY A 442 9.57 -8.59 4.13
C GLY A 442 8.92 -7.21 3.89
N GLY A 443 9.52 -6.43 2.99
CA GLY A 443 8.96 -5.17 2.53
C GLY A 443 7.96 -5.38 1.40
N VAL A 444 8.43 -5.95 0.29
CA VAL A 444 7.70 -6.09 -0.95
C VAL A 444 7.83 -7.50 -1.51
N SER A 445 6.71 -8.09 -1.94
CA SER A 445 6.70 -9.26 -2.81
C SER A 445 6.06 -8.90 -4.15
N ASN A 446 6.75 -9.18 -5.25
CA ASN A 446 6.34 -8.80 -6.59
C ASN A 446 6.28 -10.01 -7.53
N PHE A 447 5.08 -10.31 -8.01
CA PHE A 447 4.77 -11.28 -9.05
C PHE A 447 4.35 -10.60 -10.37
N GLY A 448 4.00 -9.32 -10.32
CA GLY A 448 3.60 -8.52 -11.49
C GLY A 448 4.67 -7.51 -11.92
N THR A 449 4.25 -6.30 -12.27
CA THR A 449 5.14 -5.19 -12.64
C THR A 449 5.22 -4.18 -11.50
N LEU A 450 6.43 -3.88 -11.05
CA LEU A 450 6.71 -2.95 -9.96
C LEU A 450 7.73 -1.89 -10.41
N ASN A 451 7.35 -0.63 -10.33
CA ASN A 451 8.28 0.49 -10.47
C ASN A 451 8.44 1.19 -9.11
N ILE A 452 9.68 1.33 -8.67
CA ILE A 452 10.05 2.09 -7.47
C ILE A 452 10.93 3.25 -7.91
N ASP A 453 10.49 4.46 -7.63
CA ASP A 453 11.13 5.70 -8.06
C ASP A 453 11.28 6.67 -6.90
N SER A 454 12.44 7.28 -6.71
CA SER A 454 12.64 8.31 -5.67
C SER A 454 12.17 7.85 -4.28
N SER A 455 12.35 6.57 -3.94
CA SER A 455 11.69 5.91 -2.81
C SER A 455 12.66 5.13 -1.93
N ILE A 456 12.22 4.78 -0.72
CA ILE A 456 13.02 4.07 0.28
C ILE A 456 12.35 2.74 0.64
N VAL A 457 13.10 1.65 0.57
CA VAL A 457 12.73 0.32 1.11
C VAL A 457 13.73 -0.03 2.19
N ALA A 458 13.33 0.08 3.46
CA ALA A 458 14.27 -0.05 4.57
C ALA A 458 13.80 -0.87 5.77
N GLU A 459 14.73 -1.51 6.47
CA GLU A 459 14.46 -2.14 7.77
C GLU A 459 13.37 -3.22 7.73
N ASN A 460 13.08 -3.76 6.55
CA ASN A 460 12.09 -4.81 6.39
C ASN A 460 12.70 -6.19 6.63
N ALA A 461 11.89 -7.12 7.12
CA ALA A 461 12.34 -8.47 7.50
C ALA A 461 11.47 -9.57 6.86
N ALA A 462 12.10 -10.47 6.12
CA ALA A 462 11.45 -11.72 5.71
C ALA A 462 11.33 -12.69 6.91
N GLY A 463 10.53 -13.75 6.77
CA GLY A 463 10.16 -14.60 7.91
C GLY A 463 11.33 -15.41 8.46
N ASP A 464 11.49 -15.41 9.79
CA ASP A 464 12.41 -16.27 10.54
C ASP A 464 11.64 -17.52 11.03
N HIS A 465 12.18 -18.73 10.82
CA HIS A 465 11.60 -19.96 11.39
C HIS A 465 12.41 -20.43 12.61
N LEU A 466 11.76 -20.49 13.79
CA LEU A 466 12.42 -20.85 15.06
C LEU A 466 12.43 -22.36 15.36
N ARG A 467 11.94 -23.24 14.45
CA ARG A 467 11.89 -24.71 14.66
C ARG A 467 12.05 -25.56 13.37
N VAL A 468 12.97 -26.53 13.45
CA VAL A 468 13.13 -27.83 12.76
C VAL A 468 13.14 -27.84 11.20
N VAL A 469 14.35 -27.88 10.64
CA VAL A 469 14.80 -28.22 9.26
C VAL A 469 14.32 -27.34 8.09
N ASP A 470 14.10 -26.06 8.35
CA ASP A 470 13.40 -25.17 7.42
C ASP A 470 14.23 -23.96 6.96
N ASP A 471 14.07 -23.60 5.67
CA ASP A 471 14.76 -22.48 5.01
C ASP A 471 14.14 -21.12 5.38
N GLY A 472 14.99 -20.13 5.64
CA GLY A 472 14.58 -18.75 5.90
C GLY A 472 14.00 -18.06 4.66
N GLY A 473 13.17 -17.02 4.88
CA GLY A 473 12.49 -16.31 3.80
C GLY A 473 13.43 -15.43 2.96
N ASP A 474 13.28 -15.45 1.65
CA ASP A 474 14.12 -14.67 0.72
C ASP A 474 13.63 -13.21 0.58
N GLY A 475 14.51 -12.32 0.15
CA GLY A 475 14.12 -10.95 -0.22
C GLY A 475 13.65 -10.13 0.99
N GLY A 476 14.56 -9.80 1.92
CA GLY A 476 14.21 -9.03 3.12
C GLY A 476 13.51 -7.72 2.78
N GLY A 477 14.08 -6.97 1.83
CA GLY A 477 13.46 -5.77 1.27
C GLY A 477 12.46 -6.12 0.18
N ILE A 478 12.94 -6.76 -0.89
CA ILE A 478 12.16 -7.04 -2.10
C ILE A 478 12.37 -8.49 -2.53
N TYR A 479 11.27 -9.21 -2.72
CA TYR A 479 11.24 -10.51 -3.40
C TYR A 479 10.56 -10.36 -4.76
N ASN A 480 11.31 -10.60 -5.85
CA ASN A 480 10.87 -10.35 -7.22
C ASN A 480 10.83 -11.66 -8.04
N LEU A 481 9.63 -12.04 -8.46
CA LEU A 481 9.37 -13.08 -9.46
C LEU A 481 8.83 -12.51 -10.78
N GLY A 482 8.34 -11.27 -10.77
CA GLY A 482 7.88 -10.55 -11.95
C GLY A 482 8.94 -9.61 -12.54
N GLN A 483 8.53 -8.38 -12.83
CA GLN A 483 9.41 -7.31 -13.30
C GLN A 483 9.51 -6.22 -12.24
N THR A 484 10.74 -5.88 -11.84
CA THR A 484 10.99 -4.78 -10.90
C THR A 484 12.00 -3.79 -11.49
N ARG A 485 11.65 -2.51 -11.48
CA ARG A 485 12.54 -1.41 -11.84
C ARG A 485 12.71 -0.47 -10.64
N ILE A 486 13.95 -0.21 -10.25
CA ILE A 486 14.31 0.63 -9.10
C ILE A 486 15.17 1.78 -9.60
N ILE A 487 14.71 3.00 -9.38
CA ILE A 487 15.33 4.21 -9.93
C ILE A 487 15.41 5.30 -8.88
N ASP A 488 16.55 5.97 -8.79
CA ASP A 488 16.77 7.09 -7.88
C ASP A 488 16.34 6.75 -6.43
N SER A 489 16.52 5.49 -6.04
CA SER A 489 15.90 4.90 -4.84
C SER A 489 16.92 4.23 -3.94
N THR A 490 16.53 3.99 -2.68
CA THR A 490 17.38 3.36 -1.67
C THR A 490 16.74 2.09 -1.12
N VAL A 491 17.42 0.95 -1.24
CA VAL A 491 17.08 -0.32 -0.58
C VAL A 491 18.12 -0.59 0.51
N ARG A 492 17.76 -0.38 1.78
CA ARG A 492 18.75 -0.45 2.86
C ARG A 492 18.34 -1.14 4.15
N SER A 493 19.29 -1.70 4.87
CA SER A 493 19.04 -2.22 6.23
C SER A 493 17.96 -3.30 6.30
N ASN A 494 17.66 -3.97 5.18
CA ASN A 494 16.70 -5.05 5.14
C ASN A 494 17.35 -6.39 5.48
N ARG A 495 16.56 -7.33 6.00
CA ARG A 495 17.03 -8.63 6.48
C ARG A 495 16.22 -9.76 5.89
N ALA A 496 16.89 -10.70 5.23
CA ALA A 496 16.27 -11.98 4.86
C ALA A 496 16.19 -12.92 6.08
N GLY A 497 15.30 -13.89 6.02
CA GLY A 497 14.92 -14.73 7.15
C GLY A 497 16.05 -15.64 7.64
N ASN A 498 16.23 -15.79 8.94
CA ASN A 498 17.12 -16.78 9.53
C ASN A 498 16.52 -18.19 9.44
N GLY A 499 17.38 -19.19 9.22
CA GLY A 499 17.01 -20.60 9.35
C GLY A 499 17.17 -21.08 10.80
N ASP A 500 16.65 -22.26 11.10
CA ASP A 500 16.57 -22.82 12.46
C ASP A 500 17.90 -23.42 13.00
N GLY A 501 19.02 -23.15 12.31
CA GLY A 501 20.33 -23.69 12.63
C GLY A 501 20.63 -25.06 12.02
N SER A 502 19.71 -25.72 11.31
CA SER A 502 20.02 -26.88 10.45
C SER A 502 19.64 -26.68 8.97
N GLY A 503 18.75 -25.72 8.66
CA GLY A 503 18.39 -25.29 7.29
C GLY A 503 19.28 -24.21 6.65
N PHE A 504 18.82 -23.66 5.51
CA PHE A 504 19.45 -22.52 4.82
C PHE A 504 18.90 -21.18 5.31
N GLY A 505 19.77 -20.17 5.42
CA GLY A 505 19.37 -18.79 5.62
C GLY A 505 18.73 -18.23 4.34
N GLY A 506 17.75 -17.35 4.51
CA GLY A 506 17.12 -16.64 3.41
C GLY A 506 18.12 -15.79 2.65
N SER A 507 18.03 -15.78 1.32
CA SER A 507 18.97 -15.10 0.44
C SER A 507 18.39 -13.77 -0.06
N GLY A 508 19.25 -12.86 -0.52
CA GLY A 508 18.81 -11.55 -1.02
C GLY A 508 18.32 -10.66 0.12
N GLY A 509 19.22 -10.32 1.06
CA GLY A 509 18.88 -9.47 2.21
C GLY A 509 18.16 -8.19 1.81
N GLY A 510 18.69 -7.52 0.78
CA GLY A 510 18.02 -6.41 0.12
C GLY A 510 17.00 -6.90 -0.89
N ILE A 511 17.46 -7.60 -1.93
CA ILE A 511 16.68 -8.00 -3.09
C ILE A 511 16.97 -9.45 -3.45
N PHE A 512 15.93 -10.26 -3.58
CA PHE A 512 16.00 -11.54 -4.28
C PHE A 512 15.22 -11.42 -5.58
N SER A 513 15.83 -11.72 -6.72
CA SER A 513 15.17 -11.66 -8.02
C SER A 513 15.34 -12.98 -8.79
N SER A 514 14.22 -13.63 -9.09
CA SER A 514 14.11 -14.68 -10.11
C SER A 514 13.30 -14.22 -11.33
N GLY A 515 12.92 -12.94 -11.38
CA GLY A 515 12.36 -12.27 -12.54
C GLY A 515 13.34 -11.27 -13.17
N ILE A 516 12.81 -10.26 -13.86
CA ILE A 516 13.62 -9.17 -14.43
C ILE A 516 13.83 -8.10 -13.37
N LEU A 517 15.08 -7.71 -13.16
CA LEU A 517 15.48 -6.63 -12.25
C LEU A 517 16.27 -5.56 -13.00
N VAL A 518 15.84 -4.31 -12.90
CA VAL A 518 16.61 -3.17 -13.42
C VAL A 518 16.82 -2.18 -12.29
N ILE A 519 18.07 -1.82 -12.03
CA ILE A 519 18.45 -0.85 -11.00
C ILE A 519 19.23 0.27 -11.67
N SER A 520 18.79 1.51 -11.49
CA SER A 520 19.48 2.68 -12.03
C SER A 520 19.59 3.79 -11.00
N ARG A 521 20.76 4.45 -10.91
CA ARG A 521 20.99 5.61 -10.01
C ARG A 521 20.53 5.37 -8.58
N SER A 522 20.69 4.15 -8.09
CA SER A 522 20.10 3.70 -6.83
C SER A 522 21.15 3.14 -5.87
N THR A 523 20.78 3.08 -4.60
CA THR A 523 21.61 2.54 -3.52
C THR A 523 21.01 1.25 -2.99
N VAL A 524 21.78 0.16 -2.98
CA VAL A 524 21.46 -1.07 -2.24
C VAL A 524 22.53 -1.26 -1.17
N ALA A 525 22.20 -0.95 0.08
CA ALA A 525 23.21 -0.89 1.13
C ALA A 525 22.80 -1.39 2.50
N ASP A 526 23.77 -1.86 3.28
CA ASP A 526 23.57 -2.25 4.68
C ASP A 526 22.53 -3.39 4.85
N ASN A 527 22.25 -4.17 3.80
CA ASN A 527 21.32 -5.29 3.86
C ASN A 527 22.01 -6.58 4.31
N ALA A 528 21.27 -7.47 4.95
CA ALA A 528 21.79 -8.72 5.49
C ALA A 528 20.97 -9.92 5.02
N ALA A 529 21.63 -10.93 4.45
CA ALA A 529 21.00 -12.23 4.25
C ALA A 529 20.87 -12.98 5.59
N GLY A 530 20.01 -14.01 5.61
CA GLY A 530 19.67 -14.77 6.81
C GLY A 530 20.81 -15.65 7.30
N ASN A 531 20.89 -15.84 8.62
CA ASN A 531 21.86 -16.74 9.25
C ASN A 531 21.22 -18.13 9.49
N ALA A 532 21.95 -19.22 9.24
CA ALA A 532 21.53 -20.60 9.53
C ALA A 532 22.75 -21.54 9.51
N SER A 533 22.60 -22.88 9.47
CA SER A 533 23.74 -23.79 9.21
C SER A 533 24.41 -23.47 7.87
N TYR A 534 23.60 -23.17 6.86
CA TYR A 534 24.06 -22.63 5.59
C TYR A 534 23.63 -21.17 5.50
N GLY A 535 24.57 -20.24 5.52
CA GLY A 535 24.30 -18.81 5.42
C GLY A 535 23.56 -18.47 4.12
N GLY A 536 22.63 -17.51 4.20
CA GLY A 536 21.94 -16.98 3.04
C GLY A 536 22.89 -16.23 2.10
N ASN A 537 22.70 -16.38 0.79
CA ASN A 537 23.57 -15.77 -0.20
C ASN A 537 23.08 -14.37 -0.59
N GLY A 538 23.94 -13.56 -1.23
CA GLY A 538 23.52 -12.30 -1.81
C GLY A 538 23.03 -11.33 -0.75
N GLY A 539 23.92 -10.86 0.14
CA GLY A 539 23.54 -9.95 1.22
C GLY A 539 22.77 -8.73 0.72
N GLY A 540 23.21 -8.18 -0.41
CA GLY A 540 22.52 -7.12 -1.13
C GLY A 540 21.50 -7.70 -2.11
N ILE A 541 22.00 -8.41 -3.12
CA ILE A 541 21.22 -8.87 -4.27
C ILE A 541 21.47 -10.34 -4.57
N VAL A 542 20.40 -11.09 -4.84
CA VAL A 542 20.47 -12.34 -5.59
C VAL A 542 19.81 -12.14 -6.95
N ASN A 543 20.52 -12.47 -8.01
CA ASN A 543 19.97 -12.57 -9.36
C ASN A 543 19.98 -14.04 -9.81
N ALA A 544 18.80 -14.63 -9.94
CA ALA A 544 18.59 -15.98 -10.47
C ALA A 544 18.10 -15.99 -11.92
N ALA A 545 17.79 -14.82 -12.50
CA ALA A 545 17.29 -14.69 -13.86
C ALA A 545 18.01 -13.57 -14.64
N GLN A 546 17.42 -12.39 -14.78
CA GLN A 546 18.04 -11.28 -15.53
C GLN A 546 18.11 -10.03 -14.67
N ALA A 547 19.31 -9.45 -14.57
CA ALA A 547 19.52 -8.19 -13.86
C ALA A 547 20.41 -7.22 -14.66
N GLU A 548 20.04 -5.95 -14.62
CA GLU A 548 20.85 -4.83 -15.12
C GLU A 548 21.01 -3.80 -14.00
N ILE A 549 22.25 -3.41 -13.72
CA ILE A 549 22.59 -2.41 -12.70
C ILE A 549 23.42 -1.32 -13.36
N ALA A 550 22.90 -0.08 -13.34
CA ALA A 550 23.54 1.05 -13.99
C ALA A 550 23.67 2.25 -13.03
N ALA A 551 24.80 2.96 -13.07
CA ALA A 551 25.00 4.20 -12.31
C ALA A 551 24.66 4.08 -10.80
N SER A 552 24.86 2.91 -10.21
CA SER A 552 24.32 2.55 -8.89
C SER A 552 25.42 2.13 -7.92
N ILE A 553 25.06 2.07 -6.63
CA ILE A 553 25.95 1.58 -5.58
C ILE A 553 25.38 0.36 -4.87
N ILE A 554 26.19 -0.70 -4.76
CA ILE A 554 25.93 -1.88 -3.95
C ILE A 554 26.97 -1.91 -2.83
N ALA A 555 26.60 -1.56 -1.60
CA ALA A 555 27.60 -1.36 -0.55
C ALA A 555 27.23 -1.83 0.85
N ARG A 556 28.23 -2.28 1.61
CA ARG A 556 28.07 -2.68 3.02
C ARG A 556 27.01 -3.76 3.25
N ASN A 557 26.71 -4.56 2.24
CA ASN A 557 25.81 -5.69 2.38
C ASN A 557 26.56 -6.92 2.91
N ILE A 558 25.85 -7.76 3.65
CA ILE A 558 26.42 -8.90 4.37
C ILE A 558 25.67 -10.17 4.00
N ALA A 559 26.35 -11.15 3.41
CA ALA A 559 25.77 -12.48 3.25
C ALA A 559 25.72 -13.21 4.61
N GLY A 560 24.80 -14.16 4.73
CA GLY A 560 24.48 -14.86 5.96
C GLY A 560 25.67 -15.61 6.55
N ALA A 561 25.67 -15.70 7.87
CA ALA A 561 26.63 -16.46 8.66
C ALA A 561 26.03 -17.81 9.07
N GLY A 562 26.89 -18.84 9.12
CA GLY A 562 26.55 -20.21 9.40
C GLY A 562 27.78 -21.12 9.47
N ASP A 563 27.56 -22.42 9.68
CA ASP A 563 28.63 -23.43 9.54
C ASP A 563 29.27 -23.35 8.14
N LEU A 564 28.44 -23.06 7.13
CA LEU A 564 28.84 -22.67 5.77
C LEU A 564 28.40 -21.24 5.52
N ALA A 565 29.34 -20.31 5.35
CA ALA A 565 29.02 -18.92 5.06
C ALA A 565 28.33 -18.76 3.69
N GLY A 566 27.47 -17.74 3.59
CA GLY A 566 26.83 -17.37 2.33
C GLY A 566 27.80 -16.65 1.37
N ASP A 567 27.64 -16.93 0.09
CA ASP A 567 28.40 -16.31 -1.00
C ASP A 567 27.79 -14.97 -1.43
N GLY A 568 28.59 -14.12 -2.06
CA GLY A 568 28.09 -12.91 -2.72
C GLY A 568 27.65 -11.88 -1.69
N GLY A 569 28.58 -11.33 -0.90
CA GLY A 569 28.25 -10.34 0.13
C GLY A 569 27.43 -9.18 -0.44
N GLY A 570 27.86 -8.66 -1.58
CA GLY A 570 27.10 -7.68 -2.36
C GLY A 570 26.07 -8.36 -3.25
N ILE A 571 26.55 -9.19 -4.18
CA ILE A 571 25.74 -9.79 -5.23
C ILE A 571 26.07 -11.28 -5.37
N LEU A 572 25.06 -12.14 -5.35
CA LEU A 572 25.13 -13.48 -5.93
C LEU A 572 24.44 -13.48 -7.30
N ASN A 573 25.18 -13.77 -8.36
CA ASN A 573 24.63 -13.94 -9.69
C ASN A 573 24.61 -15.42 -10.09
N SER A 574 23.42 -15.97 -10.30
CA SER A 574 23.19 -17.29 -10.91
C SER A 574 22.52 -17.22 -12.29
N GLY A 575 22.06 -16.03 -12.68
CA GLY A 575 21.47 -15.75 -13.98
C GLY A 575 22.41 -14.94 -14.89
N THR A 576 21.85 -14.01 -15.65
CA THR A 576 22.60 -13.02 -16.45
C THR A 576 22.58 -11.68 -15.74
N LEU A 577 23.77 -11.16 -15.43
CA LEU A 577 23.96 -9.87 -14.79
C LEU A 577 24.86 -8.98 -15.65
N THR A 578 24.38 -7.78 -15.95
CA THR A 578 25.22 -6.68 -16.46
C THR A 578 25.30 -5.59 -15.40
N VAL A 579 26.51 -5.19 -15.06
CA VAL A 579 26.78 -4.04 -14.21
C VAL A 579 27.52 -3.01 -15.08
N THR A 580 27.13 -1.74 -14.98
CA THR A 580 27.74 -0.67 -15.77
C THR A 580 27.79 0.63 -14.98
N ASN A 581 28.91 1.36 -15.08
CA ASN A 581 29.08 2.65 -14.41
C ASN A 581 28.74 2.60 -12.90
N SER A 582 29.03 1.49 -12.22
CA SER A 582 28.55 1.28 -10.86
C SER A 582 29.68 0.95 -9.89
N THR A 583 29.41 1.20 -8.61
CA THR A 583 30.33 0.91 -7.52
C THR A 583 29.82 -0.27 -6.69
N VAL A 584 30.65 -1.30 -6.52
CA VAL A 584 30.42 -2.42 -5.60
C VAL A 584 31.48 -2.37 -4.50
N SER A 585 31.10 -1.94 -3.30
CA SER A 585 32.09 -1.66 -2.26
C SER A 585 31.72 -2.09 -0.85
N SER A 586 32.72 -2.49 -0.08
CA SER A 586 32.59 -2.73 1.37
C SER A 586 31.57 -3.83 1.71
N ASN A 587 31.24 -4.69 0.75
CA ASN A 587 30.35 -5.82 0.99
C ASN A 587 31.13 -7.01 1.57
N ARG A 588 30.44 -7.90 2.26
CA ARG A 588 31.07 -9.02 2.97
C ARG A 588 30.32 -10.34 2.81
N ALA A 589 31.05 -11.39 2.41
CA ALA A 589 30.55 -12.76 2.44
C ALA A 589 30.82 -13.39 3.83
N GLY A 590 29.78 -13.85 4.52
CA GLY A 590 29.88 -14.47 5.85
C GLY A 590 30.28 -13.55 7.03
N ASN A 591 30.49 -14.16 8.20
CA ASN A 591 30.96 -13.49 9.43
C ASN A 591 32.32 -14.06 9.92
N ARG A 592 32.91 -13.39 10.91
CA ARG A 592 34.31 -13.43 11.36
C ARG A 592 34.67 -14.61 12.28
N THR A 593 33.88 -15.68 12.35
CA THR A 593 34.01 -16.64 13.47
C THR A 593 33.91 -18.13 13.13
N ASP A 594 33.59 -18.52 11.89
CA ASP A 594 33.06 -19.87 11.62
C ASP A 594 33.84 -20.62 10.51
N TRP A 595 33.72 -21.95 10.49
CA TRP A 595 34.63 -22.93 9.87
C TRP A 595 34.73 -22.97 8.34
N SER A 596 34.01 -22.11 7.60
CA SER A 596 34.23 -21.96 6.16
C SER A 596 33.78 -20.58 5.66
N GLY A 597 34.71 -19.85 5.03
CA GLY A 597 34.45 -18.54 4.46
C GLY A 597 33.64 -18.61 3.17
N GLY A 598 32.74 -17.65 2.96
CA GLY A 598 31.95 -17.51 1.74
C GLY A 598 32.75 -16.82 0.64
N ASP A 599 32.50 -17.18 -0.61
CA ASP A 599 33.19 -16.65 -1.78
C ASP A 599 32.52 -15.38 -2.31
N GLY A 600 33.30 -14.51 -2.98
CA GLY A 600 32.74 -13.36 -3.69
C GLY A 600 32.23 -12.28 -2.74
N GLY A 601 33.11 -11.70 -1.93
CA GLY A 601 32.73 -10.65 -0.98
C GLY A 601 31.93 -9.52 -1.63
N GLY A 602 32.37 -9.08 -2.82
CA GLY A 602 31.63 -8.17 -3.69
C GLY A 602 30.61 -8.93 -4.53
N ILE A 603 31.10 -9.78 -5.44
CA ILE A 603 30.31 -10.51 -6.41
C ILE A 603 30.72 -11.98 -6.44
N ALA A 604 29.77 -12.88 -6.19
CA ALA A 604 29.88 -14.29 -6.50
C ALA A 604 29.10 -14.58 -7.78
N ASN A 605 29.78 -15.13 -8.80
CA ASN A 605 29.19 -15.42 -10.10
C ASN A 605 29.20 -16.92 -10.43
N ARG A 606 27.99 -17.45 -10.61
CA ARG A 606 27.68 -18.81 -11.07
C ARG A 606 27.00 -18.83 -12.44
N GLY A 607 26.63 -17.66 -12.97
CA GLY A 607 25.99 -17.47 -14.27
C GLY A 607 26.83 -16.63 -15.22
N THR A 608 26.16 -15.80 -16.03
CA THR A 608 26.82 -14.86 -16.95
C THR A 608 26.98 -13.50 -16.28
N LEU A 609 28.19 -12.98 -16.25
CA LEU A 609 28.50 -11.67 -15.68
C LEU A 609 29.24 -10.81 -16.71
N THR A 610 28.76 -9.58 -16.89
CA THR A 610 29.48 -8.53 -17.59
C THR A 610 29.64 -7.31 -16.69
N LEU A 611 30.89 -6.83 -16.56
CA LEU A 611 31.25 -5.61 -15.86
C LEU A 611 31.82 -4.61 -16.85
N ALA A 612 31.28 -3.39 -16.87
CA ALA A 612 31.68 -2.36 -17.81
C ALA A 612 31.77 -0.99 -17.12
N ASN A 613 32.99 -0.48 -16.99
CA ASN A 613 33.25 0.82 -16.36
C ASN A 613 32.84 0.84 -14.88
N ASP A 614 33.13 -0.24 -14.16
CA ASP A 614 32.72 -0.40 -12.76
C ASP A 614 33.90 -0.21 -11.79
N THR A 615 33.59 -0.08 -10.50
CA THR A 615 34.59 -0.06 -9.44
C THR A 615 34.21 -1.04 -8.33
N VAL A 616 34.98 -2.12 -8.22
CA VAL A 616 34.82 -3.21 -7.25
C VAL A 616 35.96 -3.14 -6.22
N VAL A 617 35.69 -2.56 -5.05
CA VAL A 617 36.74 -2.21 -4.06
C VAL A 617 36.32 -2.40 -2.61
N GLY A 618 37.27 -2.84 -1.77
CA GLY A 618 37.08 -2.92 -0.32
C GLY A 618 36.08 -3.98 0.10
N ASN A 619 35.73 -4.91 -0.78
CA ASN A 619 34.87 -6.04 -0.43
C ASN A 619 35.68 -7.16 0.24
N ALA A 620 35.03 -7.98 1.07
CA ALA A 620 35.69 -9.01 1.85
C ALA A 620 35.01 -10.39 1.72
N ALA A 621 35.76 -11.40 1.32
CA ALA A 621 35.37 -12.80 1.48
C ALA A 621 35.61 -13.23 2.95
N GLY A 622 34.85 -14.23 3.43
CA GLY A 622 34.84 -14.62 4.85
C GLY A 622 36.20 -15.09 5.38
N GLU A 623 36.37 -15.09 6.71
CA GLU A 623 37.56 -15.67 7.34
C GLU A 623 37.57 -17.22 7.15
N ASP A 624 38.72 -17.86 7.34
CA ASP A 624 38.87 -19.33 7.23
C ASP A 624 38.60 -19.94 5.84
N GLY A 625 39.13 -19.30 4.78
CA GLY A 625 39.27 -19.90 3.45
C GLY A 625 38.37 -19.35 2.34
N GLY A 626 37.56 -18.33 2.62
CA GLY A 626 36.75 -17.64 1.61
C GLY A 626 37.64 -16.97 0.56
N SER A 627 37.27 -17.11 -0.72
CA SER A 627 38.07 -16.65 -1.86
C SER A 627 37.35 -15.59 -2.70
N GLY A 628 38.10 -14.81 -3.48
CA GLY A 628 37.50 -13.81 -4.36
C GLY A 628 36.84 -12.66 -3.59
N GLY A 629 37.61 -11.92 -2.80
CA GLY A 629 37.09 -10.80 -2.01
C GLY A 629 36.31 -9.79 -2.85
N GLY A 630 36.83 -9.45 -4.04
CA GLY A 630 36.15 -8.66 -5.05
C GLY A 630 35.18 -9.50 -5.87
N VAL A 631 35.72 -10.30 -6.80
CA VAL A 631 34.95 -11.15 -7.72
C VAL A 631 35.39 -12.61 -7.61
N ALA A 632 34.46 -13.49 -7.23
CA ALA A 632 34.61 -14.93 -7.38
C ALA A 632 33.75 -15.41 -8.53
N SER A 633 34.35 -16.05 -9.53
CA SER A 633 33.61 -16.49 -10.71
C SER A 633 33.98 -17.91 -11.13
N GLY A 634 32.97 -18.78 -11.25
CA GLY A 634 33.12 -20.11 -11.83
C GLY A 634 33.19 -20.05 -13.36
N PRO A 635 32.13 -19.53 -14.03
CA PRO A 635 32.18 -19.13 -15.44
C PRO A 635 33.10 -17.92 -15.64
N GLU A 636 33.55 -17.68 -16.86
CA GLU A 636 34.45 -16.56 -17.19
C GLU A 636 33.64 -15.25 -17.33
N PRO A 637 33.73 -14.29 -16.38
CA PRO A 637 33.06 -13.00 -16.50
C PRO A 637 33.76 -12.14 -17.55
N VAL A 638 32.99 -11.36 -18.28
CA VAL A 638 33.51 -10.37 -19.24
C VAL A 638 33.69 -9.05 -18.52
N VAL A 639 34.90 -8.50 -18.56
CA VAL A 639 35.25 -7.29 -17.83
C VAL A 639 35.90 -6.29 -18.77
N GLN A 640 35.42 -5.05 -18.77
CA GLN A 640 35.99 -3.98 -19.58
C GLN A 640 36.04 -2.67 -18.80
N ASN A 641 37.11 -1.91 -19.00
CA ASN A 641 37.29 -0.59 -18.42
C ASN A 641 37.03 -0.51 -16.89
N THR A 642 37.28 -1.59 -16.15
CA THR A 642 36.81 -1.76 -14.77
C THR A 642 37.97 -1.83 -13.78
N ILE A 643 37.76 -1.26 -12.58
CA ILE A 643 38.67 -1.38 -11.44
C ILE A 643 38.22 -2.55 -10.55
N ILE A 644 39.10 -3.52 -10.31
CA ILE A 644 38.93 -4.58 -9.30
C ILE A 644 40.17 -4.56 -8.41
N ALA A 645 40.09 -3.90 -7.26
CA ALA A 645 41.28 -3.62 -6.46
C ALA A 645 40.97 -3.40 -4.97
N GLY A 646 41.94 -3.66 -4.11
CA GLY A 646 41.85 -3.36 -2.68
C GLY A 646 40.76 -4.14 -1.95
N ASN A 647 40.41 -5.31 -2.45
CA ASN A 647 39.51 -6.25 -1.80
C ASN A 647 40.31 -7.21 -0.90
N LEU A 648 39.62 -7.93 -0.02
CA LEU A 648 40.22 -8.84 0.96
C LEU A 648 39.65 -10.25 0.82
N ALA A 649 40.53 -11.25 0.80
CA ALA A 649 40.17 -12.65 0.97
C ALA A 649 41.17 -13.29 1.92
N ASP A 650 40.68 -14.07 2.89
CA ASP A 650 41.54 -14.86 3.76
C ASP A 650 42.00 -16.17 3.09
N GLY A 651 41.22 -16.64 2.11
CA GLY A 651 41.60 -17.70 1.18
C GLY A 651 42.49 -17.18 0.04
N ALA A 652 42.10 -17.45 -1.20
CA ALA A 652 42.86 -17.05 -2.39
C ALA A 652 42.16 -15.92 -3.17
N GLY A 653 42.94 -15.15 -3.93
CA GLY A 653 42.42 -14.18 -4.89
C GLY A 653 41.66 -13.03 -4.22
N PRO A 654 42.33 -12.12 -3.49
CA PRO A 654 41.66 -11.02 -2.80
C PRO A 654 40.82 -10.17 -3.75
N ASP A 655 41.33 -9.79 -4.92
CA ASP A 655 40.56 -9.02 -5.91
C ASP A 655 39.73 -9.89 -6.84
N CYS A 656 40.28 -11.01 -7.29
CA CYS A 656 39.64 -11.92 -8.23
C CYS A 656 40.09 -13.37 -7.99
N ILE A 657 39.19 -14.32 -8.24
CA ILE A 657 39.52 -15.74 -8.37
C ILE A 657 38.80 -16.36 -9.57
N GLY A 658 39.48 -17.28 -10.26
CA GLY A 658 39.00 -17.92 -11.49
C GLY A 658 39.61 -17.30 -12.75
N THR A 659 38.94 -17.47 -13.89
CA THR A 659 39.35 -16.85 -15.16
C THR A 659 38.51 -15.60 -15.41
N VAL A 660 39.13 -14.50 -15.85
CA VAL A 660 38.47 -13.24 -16.23
C VAL A 660 38.75 -12.96 -17.71
N ALA A 661 37.69 -12.92 -18.52
CA ALA A 661 37.77 -12.49 -19.91
C ALA A 661 37.82 -10.97 -19.96
N SER A 662 39.00 -10.42 -20.21
CA SER A 662 39.17 -8.99 -20.42
C SER A 662 38.74 -8.61 -21.83
N SER A 663 37.99 -7.51 -21.96
CA SER A 663 37.82 -6.77 -23.23
C SER A 663 38.72 -5.52 -23.29
N GLY A 664 39.70 -5.42 -22.39
CA GLY A 664 40.71 -4.37 -22.34
C GLY A 664 40.45 -3.30 -21.28
N TYR A 665 41.50 -2.52 -21.03
CA TYR A 665 41.52 -1.31 -20.19
C TYR A 665 41.07 -1.54 -18.74
N ASN A 666 41.30 -2.73 -18.18
CA ASN A 666 40.96 -3.03 -16.80
C ASN A 666 42.13 -2.73 -15.85
N LEU A 667 41.83 -2.34 -14.60
CA LEU A 667 42.81 -2.25 -13.53
C LEU A 667 42.52 -3.32 -12.48
N VAL A 668 43.43 -4.28 -12.36
CA VAL A 668 43.36 -5.34 -11.32
C VAL A 668 44.51 -5.14 -10.34
N GLY A 669 44.17 -4.85 -9.08
CA GLY A 669 45.15 -4.56 -8.03
C GLY A 669 46.04 -5.75 -7.74
N ASP A 670 45.44 -6.90 -7.45
CA ASP A 670 46.08 -8.18 -7.18
C ASP A 670 45.46 -9.29 -8.04
N ALA A 671 46.22 -9.78 -9.03
CA ALA A 671 45.79 -10.86 -9.92
C ALA A 671 46.38 -12.24 -9.56
N SER A 672 46.96 -12.40 -8.36
CA SER A 672 47.81 -13.55 -8.02
C SER A 672 47.11 -14.92 -8.12
N ASP A 673 45.77 -14.97 -8.04
CA ASP A 673 44.97 -16.20 -8.12
C ASP A 673 43.83 -16.12 -9.16
N CYS A 674 43.90 -15.15 -10.09
CA CYS A 674 43.02 -15.11 -11.23
C CYS A 674 43.78 -15.09 -12.56
N THR A 675 43.25 -15.80 -13.54
CA THR A 675 43.82 -15.84 -14.89
C THR A 675 43.10 -14.81 -15.74
N ILE A 676 43.82 -13.80 -16.24
CA ILE A 676 43.24 -12.80 -17.13
C ILE A 676 43.53 -13.21 -18.58
N THR A 677 42.45 -13.35 -19.36
CA THR A 677 42.39 -13.80 -20.75
C THR A 677 41.74 -12.73 -21.62
N GLY A 678 41.53 -13.01 -22.91
CA GLY A 678 40.87 -12.07 -23.83
C GLY A 678 41.80 -10.96 -24.34
N ASP A 679 41.25 -9.76 -24.54
CA ASP A 679 42.03 -8.58 -24.91
C ASP A 679 42.68 -7.95 -23.68
N LEU A 680 44.01 -7.95 -23.67
CA LEU A 680 44.83 -7.41 -22.58
C LEU A 680 45.29 -5.97 -22.84
N ALA A 681 44.88 -5.37 -23.96
CA ALA A 681 45.24 -3.99 -24.30
C ALA A 681 44.84 -3.03 -23.17
N GLY A 682 45.79 -2.18 -22.75
CA GLY A 682 45.54 -1.16 -21.73
C GLY A 682 45.31 -1.68 -20.31
N ASN A 683 45.36 -2.99 -20.06
CA ASN A 683 45.21 -3.52 -18.70
C ASN A 683 46.37 -3.09 -17.80
N ILE A 684 46.05 -2.74 -16.55
CA ILE A 684 46.98 -2.35 -15.50
C ILE A 684 46.87 -3.38 -14.38
N ILE A 685 47.93 -4.17 -14.16
CA ILE A 685 47.94 -5.29 -13.21
C ILE A 685 49.00 -5.05 -12.13
N GLY A 686 48.66 -5.32 -10.86
CA GLY A 686 49.63 -5.24 -9.76
C GLY A 686 49.87 -3.82 -9.24
N VAL A 687 48.94 -2.89 -9.48
CA VAL A 687 49.10 -1.46 -9.14
C VAL A 687 47.90 -0.97 -8.34
N ASP A 688 48.17 -0.20 -7.28
CA ASP A 688 47.13 0.48 -6.49
C ASP A 688 46.40 1.54 -7.34
N PRO A 689 45.07 1.49 -7.48
CA PRO A 689 44.28 2.50 -8.20
C PRO A 689 44.28 3.88 -7.54
N ARG A 690 44.76 4.03 -6.30
CA ARG A 690 44.81 5.30 -5.55
C ARG A 690 43.44 5.97 -5.46
N LEU A 691 42.48 5.26 -4.87
CA LEU A 691 41.11 5.73 -4.69
C LEU A 691 40.93 6.51 -3.38
N GLY A 692 40.02 7.48 -3.40
CA GLY A 692 39.48 8.11 -2.20
C GLY A 692 38.52 7.18 -1.44
N ARG A 693 38.09 7.60 -0.25
CA ARG A 693 37.04 6.88 0.50
C ARG A 693 35.70 6.93 -0.24
N LEU A 694 34.84 5.95 0.04
CA LEU A 694 33.44 5.99 -0.38
C LEU A 694 32.74 7.16 0.31
N GLN A 695 32.22 8.09 -0.49
CA GLN A 695 31.47 9.25 0.00
C GLN A 695 30.70 9.88 -1.15
N ASN A 696 29.87 10.86 -0.83
CA ASN A 696 29.26 11.72 -1.82
C ASN A 696 30.34 12.58 -2.52
N ASN A 697 30.62 12.29 -3.79
CA ASN A 697 31.51 13.08 -4.65
C ASN A 697 30.72 13.78 -5.78
N GLY A 698 29.46 14.10 -5.52
CA GLY A 698 28.48 14.58 -6.49
C GLY A 698 27.70 13.45 -7.19
N GLY A 699 26.61 13.80 -7.86
CA GLY A 699 25.71 12.85 -8.52
C GLY A 699 24.67 12.23 -7.58
N ALA A 700 23.93 11.23 -8.08
CA ALA A 700 22.82 10.59 -7.36
C ALA A 700 23.24 9.54 -6.33
N THR A 701 24.48 9.01 -6.41
CA THR A 701 24.98 7.95 -5.53
C THR A 701 26.42 8.20 -5.09
N ASP A 702 26.82 7.63 -3.96
CA ASP A 702 28.20 7.69 -3.46
C ASP A 702 29.17 6.96 -4.40
N THR A 703 30.42 7.45 -4.47
CA THR A 703 31.47 6.91 -5.34
C THR A 703 32.84 6.88 -4.66
N HIS A 704 33.80 6.18 -5.26
CA HIS A 704 35.22 6.33 -4.95
C HIS A 704 35.88 7.27 -5.96
N ALA A 705 36.24 8.47 -5.54
CA ALA A 705 36.95 9.41 -6.41
C ALA A 705 38.37 8.92 -6.73
N LEU A 706 38.83 9.09 -7.97
CA LEU A 706 40.24 8.91 -8.32
C LEU A 706 41.08 10.03 -7.68
N LEU A 707 42.16 9.68 -6.97
CA LEU A 707 43.07 10.68 -6.41
C LEU A 707 44.07 11.14 -7.47
N ALA A 708 44.61 12.36 -7.31
CA ALA A 708 45.59 12.93 -8.23
C ALA A 708 46.80 12.00 -8.45
N GLY A 709 47.05 11.66 -9.72
CA GLY A 709 48.09 10.71 -10.14
C GLY A 709 47.69 9.24 -10.01
N SER A 710 46.39 8.95 -9.85
CA SER A 710 45.88 7.59 -10.01
C SER A 710 46.26 7.03 -11.38
N PRO A 711 46.69 5.75 -11.46
CA PRO A 711 46.96 5.09 -12.73
C PRO A 711 45.71 4.86 -13.59
N ALA A 712 44.51 5.04 -13.05
CA ALA A 712 43.24 4.90 -13.78
C ALA A 712 42.88 6.16 -14.58
N ILE A 713 43.55 7.29 -14.33
CA ILE A 713 43.31 8.56 -15.01
C ILE A 713 43.80 8.50 -16.46
N ASP A 714 42.94 8.90 -17.40
CA ASP A 714 43.09 8.90 -18.87
C ASP A 714 43.52 7.51 -19.40
N ALA A 715 43.16 6.44 -18.69
CA ALA A 715 43.66 5.09 -18.93
C ALA A 715 42.64 4.16 -19.60
N GLY A 716 41.40 4.60 -19.81
CA GLY A 716 40.30 3.80 -20.34
C GLY A 716 40.35 3.52 -21.84
N ASP A 717 39.29 3.07 -22.49
CA ASP A 717 39.36 2.81 -23.94
C ASP A 717 39.59 4.14 -24.73
N PRO A 718 40.64 4.24 -25.58
CA PRO A 718 40.89 5.44 -26.39
C PRO A 718 39.80 5.73 -27.44
N ASN A 719 38.94 4.76 -27.76
CA ASN A 719 37.77 4.97 -28.63
C ASN A 719 36.54 5.45 -27.84
N GLY A 720 36.66 5.57 -26.52
CA GLY A 720 35.60 5.97 -25.61
C GLY A 720 35.05 4.80 -24.80
N CYS A 721 34.68 5.07 -23.57
CA CYS A 721 34.11 4.10 -22.65
C CYS A 721 32.71 3.67 -23.13
N ALA A 722 32.53 2.39 -23.42
CA ALA A 722 31.26 1.82 -23.87
C ALA A 722 30.63 0.91 -22.82
N ASP A 723 29.33 0.67 -22.93
CA ASP A 723 28.62 -0.38 -22.19
C ASP A 723 28.86 -1.77 -22.79
N ALA A 724 28.19 -2.79 -22.24
CA ALA A 724 28.27 -4.17 -22.70
C ALA A 724 27.75 -4.40 -24.13
N SER A 725 26.99 -3.45 -24.69
CA SER A 725 26.45 -3.48 -26.06
C SER A 725 27.26 -2.60 -27.02
N GLU A 726 28.49 -2.22 -26.65
CA GLU A 726 29.39 -1.33 -27.39
C GLU A 726 28.81 0.09 -27.61
N THR A 727 27.81 0.49 -26.82
CA THR A 727 27.26 1.85 -26.88
C THR A 727 28.11 2.78 -26.02
N LEU A 728 28.59 3.89 -26.61
CA LEU A 728 29.40 4.88 -25.89
C LEU A 728 28.63 5.51 -24.73
N LEU A 729 29.25 5.48 -23.56
CA LEU A 729 28.79 6.12 -22.36
C LEU A 729 29.31 7.55 -22.31
N HIS A 730 28.39 8.51 -22.31
CA HIS A 730 28.73 9.93 -22.27
C HIS A 730 28.96 10.45 -20.85
N THR A 731 28.52 9.71 -19.84
CA THR A 731 28.67 10.09 -18.43
C THR A 731 29.17 8.94 -17.56
N ASP A 732 29.77 9.28 -16.43
CA ASP A 732 30.17 8.36 -15.37
C ASP A 732 28.99 8.07 -14.41
N GLN A 733 29.23 7.35 -13.31
CA GLN A 733 28.20 7.00 -12.31
C GLN A 733 27.45 8.22 -11.77
N ARG A 734 28.12 9.37 -11.67
CA ARG A 734 27.58 10.60 -11.08
C ARG A 734 26.74 11.39 -12.07
N GLY A 735 26.81 11.04 -13.36
CA GLY A 735 26.32 11.88 -14.46
C GLY A 735 27.35 12.93 -14.92
N ALA A 736 28.62 12.81 -14.53
CA ALA A 736 29.69 13.69 -15.01
C ALA A 736 30.16 13.26 -16.40
N PRO A 737 30.48 14.17 -17.33
CA PRO A 737 30.93 13.79 -18.67
C PRO A 737 32.20 12.93 -18.66
N ARG A 738 32.22 11.80 -19.37
CA ARG A 738 33.40 10.91 -19.56
C ARG A 738 34.43 11.42 -20.58
N SER A 739 34.14 12.54 -21.21
CA SER A 739 35.11 13.29 -21.99
C SER A 739 34.78 14.76 -21.78
N THR A 740 35.65 15.43 -21.04
CA THR A 740 35.64 16.89 -21.00
C THR A 740 36.42 17.37 -22.23
N GLY A 741 36.07 18.49 -22.87
CA GLY A 741 36.82 18.96 -24.06
C GLY A 741 38.32 19.22 -23.85
N SER A 742 38.84 19.08 -22.62
CA SER A 742 40.25 19.10 -22.22
C SER A 742 40.89 17.72 -22.05
N ASP A 743 40.09 16.65 -22.04
CA ASP A 743 40.49 15.28 -21.82
C ASP A 743 40.11 14.40 -23.03
N SER A 744 41.11 13.72 -23.59
CA SER A 744 40.93 12.94 -24.82
C SER A 744 40.49 11.50 -24.57
N ARG A 745 40.47 11.04 -23.30
CA ARG A 745 40.31 9.62 -23.00
C ARG A 745 39.65 9.45 -21.63
N CYS A 746 38.58 8.69 -21.59
CA CYS A 746 37.89 8.42 -20.34
C CYS A 746 38.75 7.63 -19.35
N ASP A 747 38.37 7.68 -18.09
CA ASP A 747 39.03 6.94 -17.01
C ASP A 747 38.58 5.49 -16.91
N ILE A 748 39.45 4.66 -16.33
CA ILE A 748 39.09 3.30 -15.92
C ILE A 748 38.21 3.38 -14.67
N GLY A 749 37.09 2.67 -14.67
CA GLY A 749 36.18 2.53 -13.54
C GLY A 749 34.97 3.45 -13.61
N ALA A 750 34.22 3.56 -12.50
CA ALA A 750 32.90 4.19 -12.44
C ALA A 750 32.94 5.72 -12.32
N PHE A 751 34.13 6.30 -12.13
CA PHE A 751 34.33 7.71 -11.82
C PHE A 751 35.28 8.36 -12.82
N GLU A 752 34.92 9.56 -13.27
CA GLU A 752 35.77 10.39 -14.14
C GLU A 752 36.47 11.52 -13.35
N PHE A 753 37.79 11.55 -13.36
CA PHE A 753 38.63 12.55 -12.74
C PHE A 753 38.50 13.90 -13.42
N GLY A 754 38.53 14.98 -12.63
CA GLY A 754 38.43 16.34 -13.14
C GLY A 754 37.05 16.73 -13.69
N ALA A 755 36.16 15.77 -14.00
CA ALA A 755 34.79 16.02 -14.39
C ALA A 755 33.90 16.27 -13.17
N THR A 756 33.00 17.25 -13.31
CA THR A 756 31.94 17.53 -12.34
C THR A 756 30.60 17.14 -12.95
N PRO A 757 29.75 16.40 -12.22
CA PRO A 757 28.39 16.13 -12.65
C PRO A 757 27.64 17.46 -12.82
N ALA A 758 26.77 17.52 -13.83
CA ALA A 758 25.80 18.60 -13.89
C ALA A 758 24.96 18.59 -12.60
N PRO A 759 24.43 19.75 -12.17
CA PRO A 759 23.43 19.77 -11.10
C PRO A 759 22.35 18.73 -11.41
N PHE A 760 22.03 17.87 -10.45
CA PHE A 760 20.95 16.91 -10.60
C PHE A 760 19.66 17.68 -10.93
N VAL A 761 19.00 17.32 -12.02
CA VAL A 761 17.74 17.94 -12.46
C VAL A 761 16.65 16.91 -12.24
N CYS A 762 15.73 17.19 -11.33
CA CYS A 762 14.60 16.31 -11.09
C CYS A 762 13.63 16.34 -12.26
N VAL A 763 12.85 15.28 -12.44
CA VAL A 763 11.86 15.27 -13.50
C VAL A 763 10.80 16.34 -13.20
N GLY A 764 10.59 17.23 -14.15
CA GLY A 764 9.68 18.39 -14.01
C GLY A 764 10.28 19.63 -13.35
N ASP A 765 11.54 19.60 -12.88
CA ASP A 765 12.26 20.79 -12.41
C ASP A 765 12.85 21.54 -13.61
N CYS A 766 12.02 22.41 -14.19
CA CYS A 766 12.29 23.04 -15.48
C CYS A 766 13.35 24.14 -15.36
N ASP A 767 13.46 24.79 -14.21
CA ASP A 767 14.43 25.87 -13.97
C ASP A 767 15.71 25.43 -13.23
N ARG A 768 15.74 24.17 -12.76
CA ARG A 768 16.87 23.50 -12.11
C ARG A 768 17.21 24.11 -10.76
N ASP A 769 16.21 24.61 -10.05
CA ASP A 769 16.39 25.14 -8.69
C ASP A 769 16.35 24.04 -7.61
N GLY A 770 16.11 22.79 -8.01
CA GLY A 770 16.01 21.64 -7.13
C GLY A 770 14.63 21.46 -6.50
N THR A 771 13.60 22.12 -7.03
CA THR A 771 12.21 21.95 -6.63
C THR A 771 11.31 21.81 -7.86
N VAL A 772 10.16 21.16 -7.70
CA VAL A 772 9.13 21.14 -8.74
C VAL A 772 7.93 21.91 -8.22
N THR A 773 7.61 23.00 -8.91
CA THR A 773 6.52 23.91 -8.57
C THR A 773 5.29 23.63 -9.42
N VAL A 774 4.13 24.15 -9.00
CA VAL A 774 2.88 24.04 -9.79
C VAL A 774 3.03 24.70 -11.17
N ASP A 775 3.79 25.79 -11.26
CA ASP A 775 4.01 26.49 -12.53
C ASP A 775 4.79 25.61 -13.52
N GLU A 776 5.74 24.83 -13.00
CA GLU A 776 6.50 23.86 -13.79
C GLU A 776 5.69 22.63 -14.16
N LEU A 777 4.79 22.16 -13.27
CA LEU A 777 3.82 21.12 -13.62
C LEU A 777 2.91 21.58 -14.77
N VAL A 778 2.43 22.83 -14.73
CA VAL A 778 1.65 23.41 -15.82
C VAL A 778 2.47 23.47 -17.11
N LEU A 779 3.76 23.82 -17.00
CA LEU A 779 4.66 23.82 -18.14
C LEU A 779 4.84 22.42 -18.72
N GLY A 780 5.08 21.41 -17.88
CA GLY A 780 5.11 20.00 -18.28
C GLY A 780 3.82 19.58 -18.98
N VAL A 781 2.65 19.90 -18.43
CA VAL A 781 1.35 19.58 -19.05
C VAL A 781 1.21 20.26 -20.41
N ASN A 782 1.68 21.51 -20.55
CA ASN A 782 1.69 22.19 -21.83
C ASN A 782 2.63 21.52 -22.85
N VAL A 783 3.77 21.00 -22.43
CA VAL A 783 4.67 20.19 -23.28
C VAL A 783 3.97 18.89 -23.72
N ALA A 784 3.36 18.17 -22.78
CA ALA A 784 2.65 16.91 -23.06
C ALA A 784 1.48 17.09 -24.03
N LEU A 785 0.77 18.23 -23.95
CA LEU A 785 -0.32 18.59 -24.85
C LEU A 785 0.15 19.17 -26.19
N GLY A 786 1.45 19.39 -26.40
CA GLY A 786 2.02 20.02 -27.59
C GLY A 786 1.75 21.53 -27.70
N ASN A 787 1.34 22.17 -26.59
CA ASN A 787 1.11 23.62 -26.49
C ASN A 787 2.40 24.40 -26.22
N ALA A 788 3.46 23.71 -25.75
CA ALA A 788 4.80 24.25 -25.57
C ALA A 788 5.84 23.25 -26.14
N PRO A 789 6.98 23.72 -26.65
CA PRO A 789 8.07 22.84 -27.04
C PRO A 789 8.81 22.26 -25.82
N LEU A 790 9.40 21.07 -25.97
CA LEU A 790 10.06 20.35 -24.87
C LEU A 790 11.27 21.10 -24.29
N ASP A 791 11.91 21.96 -25.07
CA ASP A 791 13.04 22.78 -24.62
C ASP A 791 12.70 23.76 -23.49
N VAL A 792 11.42 24.14 -23.32
CA VAL A 792 10.99 24.99 -22.21
C VAL A 792 11.02 24.23 -20.88
N CYS A 793 10.87 22.91 -20.91
CA CYS A 793 11.08 22.05 -19.74
C CYS A 793 11.72 20.73 -20.16
N ALA A 794 13.02 20.76 -20.47
CA ALA A 794 13.76 19.56 -20.85
C ALA A 794 13.75 18.49 -19.74
N ALA A 795 13.60 18.91 -18.49
CA ALA A 795 13.46 18.05 -17.33
C ALA A 795 12.16 17.22 -17.33
N ALA A 796 11.17 17.58 -18.15
CA ALA A 796 9.93 16.83 -18.26
C ALA A 796 10.05 15.58 -19.16
N ASP A 797 11.14 15.45 -19.93
CA ASP A 797 11.47 14.24 -20.71
C ASP A 797 12.55 13.46 -19.95
N ALA A 798 12.11 12.63 -19.02
CA ALA A 798 12.98 11.85 -18.15
C ALA A 798 13.66 10.69 -18.87
N ASN A 799 13.00 10.15 -19.90
CA ASN A 799 13.48 8.96 -20.61
C ASN A 799 14.24 9.28 -21.90
N GLY A 800 14.29 10.55 -22.30
CA GLY A 800 15.02 11.06 -23.47
C GLY A 800 14.34 10.73 -24.81
N ASP A 801 13.07 10.30 -24.81
CA ASP A 801 12.33 9.92 -26.02
C ASP A 801 11.76 11.13 -26.78
N ARG A 802 12.05 12.34 -26.28
CA ARG A 802 11.63 13.64 -26.79
C ARG A 802 10.14 13.89 -26.66
N ARG A 803 9.49 13.29 -25.67
CA ARG A 803 8.10 13.55 -25.28
C ARG A 803 8.02 13.76 -23.77
N ASN A 804 6.90 14.34 -23.34
CA ASN A 804 6.50 14.33 -21.94
C ASN A 804 5.19 13.55 -21.87
N ASP A 805 5.25 12.32 -21.38
CA ASP A 805 4.09 11.45 -21.27
C ASP A 805 3.42 11.53 -19.88
N VAL A 806 2.34 10.75 -19.70
CA VAL A 806 1.62 10.73 -18.43
C VAL A 806 2.50 10.21 -17.29
N ALA A 807 3.42 9.28 -17.55
CA ALA A 807 4.30 8.74 -16.52
C ALA A 807 5.31 9.80 -16.05
N GLU A 808 5.82 10.62 -16.96
CA GLU A 808 6.72 11.74 -16.67
C GLU A 808 6.01 12.89 -15.95
N LEU A 809 4.78 13.20 -16.35
CA LEU A 809 3.92 14.13 -15.60
C LEU A 809 3.63 13.64 -14.18
N VAL A 810 3.29 12.35 -14.02
CA VAL A 810 3.07 11.75 -12.70
C VAL A 810 4.33 11.86 -11.85
N ARG A 811 5.51 11.57 -12.42
CA ARG A 811 6.79 11.72 -11.72
C ARG A 811 7.06 13.18 -11.33
N SER A 812 6.80 14.13 -12.23
CA SER A 812 6.91 15.56 -11.94
C SER A 812 6.01 15.96 -10.76
N VAL A 813 4.76 15.51 -10.76
CA VAL A 813 3.81 15.72 -9.65
C VAL A 813 4.34 15.08 -8.36
N SER A 814 4.91 13.88 -8.43
CA SER A 814 5.51 13.22 -7.27
C SER A 814 6.67 14.03 -6.69
N HIS A 815 7.55 14.60 -7.52
CA HIS A 815 8.61 15.50 -7.04
C HIS A 815 8.07 16.80 -6.44
N ALA A 816 6.97 17.34 -6.99
CA ALA A 816 6.33 18.53 -6.42
C ALA A 816 5.74 18.27 -5.03
N LEU A 817 5.24 17.05 -4.79
CA LEU A 817 4.64 16.62 -3.52
C LEU A 817 5.69 16.19 -2.50
N ALA A 818 6.69 15.40 -2.92
CA ALA A 818 7.67 14.74 -2.05
C ALA A 818 9.02 15.47 -1.96
N ARG A 819 9.20 16.56 -2.73
CA ARG A 819 10.47 17.22 -3.02
C ARG A 819 11.39 16.37 -3.89
N CYS A 820 12.35 17.03 -4.51
CA CYS A 820 13.47 16.40 -5.20
C CYS A 820 14.32 15.55 -4.24
N PRO A 821 14.81 14.38 -4.69
CA PRO A 821 15.82 13.59 -3.97
C PRO A 821 17.08 14.35 -3.60
#